data_AF-A0A970N5L7-F1
#
_entry.id   AF-A0A970N5L7-F1
#
_cell.length_a   1.000
_cell.length_b   1.000
_cell.length_c   1.000
_cell.angle_alpha   90.00
_cell.angle_beta   90.00
_cell.angle_gamma   90.00
#
_symmetry.space_group_name_H-M   'P 1'
#
loop_
_entity.id
_entity.type
_entity.pdbx_description
1 polymer ?
#
loop_
_entity_poly.entity_id
_entity_poly.type
_entity_poly.pdbx_seq_one_letter_code
_entity_poly.pdbx_strand_id
1 'polypeptide(L)'
;MKRKIQFLFISVLSLITLVGCEPEPSLLAPENLELHERTLSWSSVISATSYKLVINEDKDYISETNEFVLPDEYFGELSAKVAALKGDLISPYSTTLSTKAYLKLKAPKNITQVGQNSVIWDEVEYASGYVVKVDGVESVVSTNAYNLTSSTAVELSVLASGSQDGYVISSSYSEPIILKGSLAAPQNLAYSNYVFTWNSVVNATSYDIKINDSNSFSTHLCEYEISPNLVGEVNFKVKAVSSSGDYFDSLYSELIVNIAAQKLATPQNLVIENNILSFDAITLAQTYAIYHNGVFLEEITQTTYDIPQRVLSESGSFLQVQARSSIHLASDLSAKVYLGALEIQNETDLLNMDSSGFYTLTNNIVLSTPWVPFAFSGILDGQGHKISNIEIEYQANDDYGFFTKLIEATIINLRLEGELEVTSLKHQNSFGSLAGSAKDTTIHNVQIDFDLSVVSLDGIANVGGIFGYFDGGEITSTTYEGNINATHAITGGLVGNLSSNESTSSLIRNSGSEGTINVTGGEQSYVGGLVGYMNNNQASIEASRALMDVVGTSYLGGFVGYMAFGQISNSYARGTLLTLSETLIHAGGFVGRLEGYNNKISSSIAMMIINITQTGQYVFVGSFSGVTPGGSYGGNIYDNCFYDNTLSNFDRIGNTSSGRGDGISGKTSAELLELNSLNDAIWVLTGSHPILLWETI
;
A
#
# COMPACT_ATOMS: atom_id res chain seq x y z
N MET A 1 141.79 58.43 -49.90
CA MET A 1 142.66 57.53 -50.70
C MET A 1 141.81 56.97 -51.85
N LYS A 2 142.17 57.32 -53.10
CA LYS A 2 141.89 56.73 -54.44
C LYS A 2 140.63 55.84 -54.64
N ARG A 3 139.86 55.90 -55.73
CA ARG A 3 139.72 56.77 -56.93
C ARG A 3 138.64 56.08 -57.81
N LYS A 4 137.71 56.86 -58.42
CA LYS A 4 137.22 56.76 -59.82
C LYS A 4 136.48 55.45 -60.26
N ILE A 5 135.53 55.39 -61.22
CA ILE A 5 135.21 56.17 -62.43
C ILE A 5 133.79 55.75 -62.94
N GLN A 6 133.14 56.61 -63.74
CA GLN A 6 131.89 56.43 -64.50
C GLN A 6 131.91 55.34 -65.61
N PHE A 7 130.72 54.91 -66.09
CA PHE A 7 130.19 54.85 -67.49
C PHE A 7 128.97 53.88 -67.52
N LEU A 8 127.72 54.34 -67.71
CA LEU A 8 126.92 54.55 -68.95
C LEU A 8 126.53 53.27 -69.75
N PHE A 9 125.22 52.98 -69.84
CA PHE A 9 124.37 52.40 -70.94
C PHE A 9 123.09 51.76 -70.30
N ILE A 10 121.87 52.32 -70.39
CA ILE A 10 120.84 52.23 -71.47
C ILE A 10 120.59 50.75 -71.88
N SER A 11 119.43 50.10 -71.67
CA SER A 11 118.08 50.42 -72.17
C SER A 11 116.92 49.57 -71.56
N VAL A 12 115.80 50.25 -71.25
CA VAL A 12 114.37 49.96 -71.58
C VAL A 12 113.66 48.76 -70.91
N LEU A 13 112.75 48.96 -69.92
CA LEU A 13 111.32 49.40 -69.91
C LEU A 13 110.33 48.22 -70.11
N SER A 14 109.52 47.83 -69.11
CA SER A 14 108.16 48.34 -68.82
C SER A 14 107.82 48.08 -67.33
N LEU A 15 107.46 49.03 -66.46
CA LEU A 15 106.37 50.02 -66.38
C LEU A 15 104.95 49.41 -66.41
N ILE A 16 104.30 49.35 -65.24
CA ILE A 16 102.94 49.88 -64.95
C ILE A 16 102.89 50.21 -63.45
N THR A 17 102.50 51.45 -63.15
CA THR A 17 102.32 52.07 -61.84
C THR A 17 100.85 52.04 -61.42
N LEU A 18 100.55 52.04 -60.11
CA LEU A 18 99.45 52.84 -59.54
C LEU A 18 99.58 53.02 -58.01
N VAL A 19 98.86 54.04 -57.52
CA VAL A 19 99.13 54.94 -56.39
C VAL A 19 98.22 54.66 -55.18
N GLY A 20 98.77 54.80 -53.95
CA GLY A 20 98.18 55.38 -52.72
C GLY A 20 96.91 54.80 -52.05
N CYS A 21 96.95 54.59 -50.71
CA CYS A 21 95.81 54.78 -49.78
C CYS A 21 96.25 54.81 -48.30
N GLU A 22 95.74 55.76 -47.49
CA GLU A 22 95.80 55.76 -46.01
C GLU A 22 94.98 54.59 -45.42
N PRO A 23 95.30 54.02 -44.24
CA PRO A 23 94.51 52.93 -43.67
C PRO A 23 93.17 53.45 -43.13
N GLU A 24 92.10 52.80 -43.57
CA GLU A 24 90.72 53.01 -43.11
C GLU A 24 90.57 52.85 -41.58
N PRO A 25 89.57 53.50 -40.96
CA PRO A 25 89.25 53.28 -39.55
C PRO A 25 88.76 51.84 -39.32
N SER A 26 89.59 50.97 -38.76
CA SER A 26 89.20 49.60 -38.40
C SER A 26 88.60 49.55 -36.99
N LEU A 27 87.43 48.94 -36.85
CA LEU A 27 86.86 48.58 -35.55
C LEU A 27 87.61 47.38 -34.97
N LEU A 28 87.98 47.46 -33.69
CA LEU A 28 88.56 46.33 -32.98
C LEU A 28 87.51 45.26 -32.65
N ALA A 29 87.93 44.01 -32.57
CA ALA A 29 87.08 42.93 -32.10
C ALA A 29 86.74 43.14 -30.61
N PRO A 30 85.49 42.93 -30.18
CA PRO A 30 85.17 42.96 -28.76
C PRO A 30 85.92 41.87 -27.98
N GLU A 31 86.33 42.18 -26.74
CA GLU A 31 87.08 41.29 -25.85
C GLU A 31 86.31 41.01 -24.54
N ASN A 32 86.71 39.96 -23.82
CA ASN A 32 86.08 39.52 -22.55
C ASN A 32 84.59 39.18 -22.70
N LEU A 33 84.22 38.46 -23.77
CA LEU A 33 82.86 37.93 -23.89
C LEU A 33 82.63 36.86 -22.81
N GLU A 34 81.74 37.16 -21.89
CA GLU A 34 81.36 36.26 -20.80
C GLU A 34 79.85 36.18 -20.62
N LEU A 35 79.39 35.06 -20.08
CA LEU A 35 77.98 34.86 -19.71
C LEU A 35 77.87 34.93 -18.19
N HIS A 36 77.13 35.92 -17.70
CA HIS A 36 76.70 35.97 -16.32
C HIS A 36 75.17 35.83 -16.26
N GLU A 37 74.70 34.76 -15.61
CA GLU A 37 73.30 34.34 -15.61
C GLU A 37 72.73 34.17 -17.02
N ARG A 38 71.96 35.15 -17.52
CA ARG A 38 71.39 35.17 -18.87
C ARG A 38 71.88 36.33 -19.72
N THR A 39 72.87 37.09 -19.25
CA THR A 39 73.39 38.25 -19.96
C THR A 39 74.79 37.94 -20.48
N LEU A 40 74.92 37.91 -21.80
CA LEU A 40 76.21 38.00 -22.46
C LEU A 40 76.70 39.43 -22.33
N SER A 41 77.92 39.63 -21.85
CA SER A 41 78.54 40.94 -21.74
C SER A 41 79.95 40.90 -22.31
N TRP A 42 80.41 42.02 -22.84
CA TRP A 42 81.76 42.18 -23.38
C TRP A 42 82.26 43.60 -23.19
N SER A 43 83.55 43.80 -23.44
CA SER A 43 84.20 45.10 -23.34
C SER A 43 83.72 46.02 -24.48
N SER A 44 83.30 47.24 -24.15
CA SER A 44 82.84 48.21 -25.15
C SER A 44 83.97 48.58 -26.14
N VAL A 45 83.65 48.65 -27.43
CA VAL A 45 84.60 49.04 -28.48
C VAL A 45 84.43 50.52 -28.81
N ILE A 46 85.53 51.28 -28.76
CA ILE A 46 85.55 52.73 -29.02
C ILE A 46 85.04 53.01 -30.44
N SER A 47 84.09 53.94 -30.57
CA SER A 47 83.41 54.33 -31.82
C SER A 47 82.41 53.34 -32.41
N ALA A 48 82.16 52.18 -31.78
CA ALA A 48 81.07 51.28 -32.19
C ALA A 48 79.71 51.89 -31.83
N THR A 49 78.72 51.74 -32.70
CA THR A 49 77.33 52.18 -32.47
C THR A 49 76.42 51.03 -32.07
N SER A 50 76.78 49.78 -32.39
CA SER A 50 76.06 48.57 -31.99
C SER A 50 76.97 47.35 -32.14
N TYR A 51 76.46 46.17 -31.84
CA TYR A 51 77.18 44.90 -31.87
C TYR A 51 76.32 43.82 -32.51
N LYS A 52 76.95 42.97 -33.33
CA LYS A 52 76.35 41.80 -33.95
C LYS A 52 76.76 40.54 -33.20
N LEU A 53 75.79 39.82 -32.65
CA LEU A 53 76.00 38.57 -31.93
C LEU A 53 75.54 37.40 -32.79
N VAL A 54 76.34 36.34 -32.81
CA VAL A 54 75.96 35.04 -33.38
C VAL A 54 75.95 34.04 -32.24
N ILE A 55 74.79 33.41 -32.03
CA ILE A 55 74.59 32.41 -30.98
C ILE A 55 74.29 31.07 -31.64
N ASN A 56 75.02 30.01 -31.26
CA ASN A 56 74.88 28.64 -31.77
C ASN A 56 74.89 28.49 -33.31
N GLU A 57 75.51 29.45 -34.02
CA GLU A 57 75.51 29.55 -35.49
C GLU A 57 74.11 29.61 -36.12
N ASP A 58 73.10 29.96 -35.33
CA ASP A 58 71.69 29.93 -35.73
C ASP A 58 71.26 31.30 -36.30
N LYS A 59 71.13 32.31 -35.43
CA LYS A 59 70.63 33.65 -35.79
C LYS A 59 71.55 34.76 -35.33
N ASP A 60 71.61 35.80 -36.15
CA ASP A 60 72.31 37.05 -35.85
C ASP A 60 71.40 38.00 -35.05
N TYR A 61 71.88 38.47 -33.90
CA TYR A 61 71.23 39.49 -33.08
C TYR A 61 72.02 40.80 -33.13
N ILE A 62 71.31 41.93 -33.00
CA ILE A 62 71.94 43.24 -32.88
C ILE A 62 71.66 43.78 -31.48
N SER A 63 72.71 44.19 -30.76
CA SER A 63 72.60 44.94 -29.50
C SER A 63 73.19 46.33 -29.68
N GLU A 64 72.48 47.37 -29.25
CA GLU A 64 73.00 48.74 -29.23
C GLU A 64 73.95 48.99 -28.06
N THR A 65 74.04 48.04 -27.13
CA THR A 65 74.88 48.10 -25.92
C THR A 65 75.89 46.96 -25.93
N ASN A 66 76.85 46.99 -25.00
CA ASN A 66 77.84 45.92 -24.83
C ASN A 66 77.33 44.73 -23.99
N GLU A 67 76.01 44.59 -23.90
CA GLU A 67 75.31 43.52 -23.20
C GLU A 67 74.17 42.98 -24.09
N PHE A 68 73.83 41.71 -23.90
CA PHE A 68 72.71 41.06 -24.56
C PHE A 68 72.12 39.97 -23.68
N VAL A 69 70.82 40.08 -23.40
CA VAL A 69 70.09 39.07 -22.65
C VAL A 69 69.67 37.95 -23.61
N LEU A 70 70.08 36.73 -23.30
CA LEU A 70 69.76 35.54 -24.08
C LEU A 70 68.23 35.31 -24.14
N PRO A 71 67.63 35.19 -25.34
CA PRO A 71 66.25 34.72 -25.49
C PRO A 71 66.05 33.36 -24.80
N ASP A 72 64.85 33.11 -24.27
CA ASP A 72 64.56 31.95 -23.41
C ASP A 72 64.81 30.60 -24.12
N GLU A 73 64.77 30.56 -25.45
CA GLU A 73 65.11 29.38 -26.27
C GLU A 73 66.59 28.96 -26.21
N TYR A 74 67.50 29.85 -25.76
CA TYR A 74 68.93 29.53 -25.61
C TYR A 74 69.25 29.09 -24.18
N PHE A 75 69.19 27.79 -23.95
CA PHE A 75 69.68 27.07 -22.77
C PHE A 75 70.34 25.76 -23.18
N GLY A 76 71.15 25.16 -22.29
CA GLY A 76 72.00 24.01 -22.62
C GLY A 76 73.42 24.43 -23.00
N GLU A 77 74.06 23.66 -23.87
CA GLU A 77 75.38 24.01 -24.42
C GLU A 77 75.23 25.23 -25.35
N LEU A 78 76.03 26.27 -25.09
CA LEU A 78 75.97 27.56 -25.77
C LEU A 78 77.33 27.92 -26.37
N SER A 79 77.31 28.36 -27.61
CA SER A 79 78.43 29.01 -28.29
C SER A 79 78.02 30.42 -28.72
N ALA A 80 78.85 31.42 -28.42
CA ALA A 80 78.57 32.81 -28.78
C ALA A 80 79.82 33.53 -29.27
N LYS A 81 79.66 34.41 -30.27
CA LYS A 81 80.70 35.32 -30.75
C LYS A 81 80.08 36.66 -31.11
N VAL A 82 80.79 37.75 -30.89
CA VAL A 82 80.28 39.12 -31.10
C VAL A 82 81.24 39.96 -31.94
N ALA A 83 80.71 40.79 -32.83
CA ALA A 83 81.45 41.77 -33.62
C ALA A 83 80.90 43.18 -33.38
N ALA A 84 81.74 44.20 -33.37
CA ALA A 84 81.34 45.59 -33.26
C ALA A 84 80.92 46.16 -34.63
N LEU A 85 79.92 47.05 -34.64
CA LEU A 85 79.36 47.69 -35.83
C LEU A 85 79.44 49.22 -35.75
N LYS A 86 79.70 49.88 -36.88
CA LYS A 86 79.57 51.35 -37.06
C LYS A 86 79.14 51.66 -38.49
N GLY A 87 77.86 51.94 -38.72
CA GLY A 87 77.31 52.00 -40.08
C GLY A 87 77.43 50.63 -40.77
N ASP A 88 78.00 50.58 -41.98
CA ASP A 88 78.23 49.33 -42.73
C ASP A 88 79.54 48.59 -42.34
N LEU A 89 80.37 49.16 -41.45
CA LEU A 89 81.60 48.53 -40.99
C LEU A 89 81.33 47.51 -39.88
N ILE A 90 81.93 46.32 -40.02
CA ILE A 90 81.93 45.23 -39.03
C ILE A 90 83.37 44.87 -38.63
N SER A 91 83.63 44.72 -37.33
CA SER A 91 84.91 44.21 -36.83
C SER A 91 85.06 42.70 -37.10
N PRO A 92 86.27 42.12 -36.97
CA PRO A 92 86.38 40.68 -36.71
C PRO A 92 85.56 40.29 -35.47
N TYR A 93 85.08 39.05 -35.45
CA TYR A 93 84.40 38.50 -34.27
C TYR A 93 85.38 38.31 -33.11
N SER A 94 84.86 38.41 -31.88
CA SER A 94 85.52 37.97 -30.66
C SER A 94 85.93 36.49 -30.75
N THR A 95 86.80 36.05 -29.85
CA THR A 95 86.97 34.61 -29.61
C THR A 95 85.61 33.99 -29.25
N THR A 96 85.32 32.80 -29.77
CA THR A 96 84.08 32.08 -29.46
C THR A 96 84.07 31.73 -27.98
N LEU A 97 83.03 32.15 -27.27
CA LEU A 97 82.70 31.68 -25.93
C LEU A 97 81.98 30.33 -26.06
N SER A 98 82.47 29.30 -25.37
CA SER A 98 81.78 28.01 -25.21
C SER A 98 81.46 27.80 -23.73
N THR A 99 80.18 27.75 -23.38
CA THR A 99 79.69 27.70 -21.99
C THR A 99 78.32 27.01 -21.92
N LYS A 100 77.77 26.85 -20.71
CA LYS A 100 76.41 26.35 -20.49
C LYS A 100 75.50 27.50 -20.06
N ALA A 101 74.32 27.59 -20.67
CA ALA A 101 73.28 28.54 -20.30
C ALA A 101 72.13 27.80 -19.59
N TYR A 102 71.58 28.42 -18.56
CA TYR A 102 70.48 27.86 -17.76
C TYR A 102 69.24 28.75 -17.86
N LEU A 103 68.06 28.14 -17.95
CA LEU A 103 66.78 28.84 -17.93
C LEU A 103 66.08 28.61 -16.61
N LYS A 104 65.82 29.67 -15.82
CA LYS A 104 65.02 29.58 -14.59
C LYS A 104 63.55 29.86 -14.92
N LEU A 105 62.68 28.87 -14.68
CA LEU A 105 61.26 29.01 -14.94
C LEU A 105 60.59 30.03 -14.01
N LYS A 106 59.54 30.68 -14.51
CA LYS A 106 58.67 31.56 -13.72
C LYS A 106 57.66 30.71 -12.94
N ALA A 107 57.28 31.17 -11.75
CA ALA A 107 56.24 30.51 -10.97
C ALA A 107 54.90 30.55 -11.74
N PRO A 108 54.11 29.46 -11.72
CA PRO A 108 52.76 29.44 -12.29
C PRO A 108 51.88 30.57 -11.76
N LYS A 109 51.03 31.11 -12.62
CA LYS A 109 50.11 32.23 -12.32
C LYS A 109 48.66 31.86 -12.64
N ASN A 110 47.72 32.70 -12.20
CA ASN A 110 46.28 32.57 -12.45
C ASN A 110 45.70 31.22 -11.98
N ILE A 111 46.21 30.71 -10.87
CA ILE A 111 45.72 29.47 -10.27
C ILE A 111 44.27 29.69 -9.82
N THR A 112 43.35 28.92 -10.38
CA THR A 112 41.90 29.11 -10.20
C THR A 112 41.22 27.77 -10.00
N GLN A 113 40.35 27.68 -8.99
CA GLN A 113 39.44 26.54 -8.82
C GLN A 113 38.25 26.69 -9.77
N VAL A 114 38.04 25.69 -10.63
CA VAL A 114 36.92 25.61 -11.57
C VAL A 114 36.03 24.45 -11.14
N GLY A 115 34.83 24.78 -10.64
CA GLY A 115 33.92 23.80 -10.05
C GLY A 115 34.46 23.22 -8.74
N GLN A 116 33.92 22.06 -8.33
CA GLN A 116 34.24 21.46 -7.02
C GLN A 116 35.64 20.82 -6.97
N ASN A 117 36.13 20.29 -8.10
CA ASN A 117 37.29 19.39 -8.08
C ASN A 117 38.43 19.80 -9.02
N SER A 118 38.29 20.82 -9.89
CA SER A 118 39.36 21.15 -10.84
C SER A 118 40.11 22.42 -10.42
N VAL A 119 41.43 22.38 -10.48
CA VAL A 119 42.30 23.56 -10.31
C VAL A 119 43.12 23.70 -11.58
N ILE A 120 43.13 24.88 -12.16
CA ILE A 120 43.86 25.18 -13.40
C ILE A 120 44.79 26.37 -13.20
N TRP A 121 45.86 26.46 -13.99
CA TRP A 121 46.77 27.59 -14.01
C TRP A 121 47.32 27.84 -15.43
N ASP A 122 47.98 28.99 -15.63
CA ASP A 122 48.61 29.30 -16.91
C ASP A 122 49.76 28.33 -17.21
N GLU A 123 49.84 27.85 -18.45
CA GLU A 123 50.95 27.01 -18.91
C GLU A 123 52.28 27.78 -18.86
N VAL A 124 53.30 27.17 -18.26
CA VAL A 124 54.66 27.69 -18.19
C VAL A 124 55.49 27.05 -19.31
N GLU A 125 55.89 27.87 -20.28
CA GLU A 125 56.72 27.44 -21.42
C GLU A 125 58.02 26.77 -20.95
N TYR A 126 58.45 25.72 -21.66
CA TYR A 126 59.62 24.87 -21.35
C TYR A 126 59.54 24.05 -20.05
N ALA A 127 58.45 24.11 -19.29
CA ALA A 127 58.26 23.23 -18.13
C ALA A 127 58.07 21.77 -18.57
N SER A 128 58.72 20.85 -17.87
CA SER A 128 58.58 19.39 -18.11
C SER A 128 57.34 18.79 -17.42
N GLY A 129 56.68 19.58 -16.58
CA GLY A 129 55.54 19.23 -15.74
C GLY A 129 55.43 20.22 -14.59
N TYR A 130 54.67 19.85 -13.56
CA TYR A 130 54.46 20.67 -12.37
C TYR A 130 54.49 19.81 -11.11
N VAL A 131 54.81 20.45 -9.99
CA VAL A 131 54.63 19.88 -8.66
C VAL A 131 53.59 20.71 -7.93
N VAL A 132 52.50 20.07 -7.56
CA VAL A 132 51.39 20.66 -6.81
C VAL A 132 51.58 20.29 -5.35
N LYS A 133 51.59 21.29 -4.47
CA LYS A 133 51.65 21.11 -3.01
C LYS A 133 50.28 21.46 -2.42
N VAL A 134 49.62 20.47 -1.82
CA VAL A 134 48.33 20.59 -1.13
C VAL A 134 48.55 20.32 0.35
N ASP A 135 48.31 21.31 1.22
CA ASP A 135 48.56 21.25 2.67
C ASP A 135 49.93 20.63 3.04
N GLY A 136 50.96 20.97 2.27
CA GLY A 136 52.33 20.48 2.45
C GLY A 136 52.66 19.15 1.77
N VAL A 137 51.68 18.42 1.21
CA VAL A 137 51.90 17.16 0.48
C VAL A 137 52.09 17.44 -1.01
N GLU A 138 53.19 16.95 -1.58
CA GLU A 138 53.56 17.18 -2.98
C GLU A 138 53.06 16.06 -3.91
N SER A 139 52.61 16.45 -5.11
CA SER A 139 52.19 15.56 -6.19
C SER A 139 52.71 16.09 -7.53
N VAL A 140 53.23 15.20 -8.37
CA VAL A 140 53.72 15.57 -9.71
C VAL A 140 52.61 15.41 -10.73
N VAL A 141 52.43 16.40 -11.60
CA VAL A 141 51.48 16.37 -12.71
C VAL A 141 52.14 16.79 -14.02
N SER A 142 51.68 16.25 -15.14
CA SER A 142 52.23 16.52 -16.47
C SER A 142 51.49 17.63 -17.23
N THR A 143 50.41 18.17 -16.67
CA THR A 143 49.56 19.19 -17.30
C THR A 143 49.36 20.38 -16.37
N ASN A 144 48.86 21.49 -16.89
CA ASN A 144 48.55 22.71 -16.12
C ASN A 144 47.20 22.63 -15.36
N ALA A 145 46.84 21.44 -14.90
CA ALA A 145 45.61 21.18 -14.16
C ALA A 145 45.81 20.12 -13.08
N TYR A 146 45.04 20.25 -12.00
CA TYR A 146 45.03 19.33 -10.87
C TYR A 146 43.60 18.98 -10.48
N ASN A 147 43.35 17.71 -10.15
CA ASN A 147 42.07 17.25 -9.66
C ASN A 147 42.11 17.15 -8.13
N LEU A 148 41.43 18.08 -7.44
CA LEU A 148 41.33 18.15 -6.00
C LEU A 148 40.36 17.07 -5.49
N THR A 149 40.81 16.30 -4.50
CA THR A 149 40.02 15.24 -3.84
C THR A 149 39.71 15.54 -2.38
N SER A 150 39.97 16.77 -1.91
CA SER A 150 39.74 17.17 -0.51
C SER A 150 38.29 17.56 -0.25
N SER A 151 37.76 17.11 0.90
CA SER A 151 36.45 17.52 1.42
C SER A 151 36.51 18.76 2.31
N THR A 152 37.70 19.23 2.67
CA THR A 152 37.92 20.46 3.44
C THR A 152 38.57 21.53 2.59
N ALA A 153 38.51 22.78 3.05
CA ALA A 153 39.32 23.84 2.47
C ALA A 153 40.80 23.49 2.64
N VAL A 154 41.61 23.71 1.60
CA VAL A 154 43.03 23.36 1.57
C VAL A 154 43.85 24.50 0.98
N GLU A 155 45.09 24.62 1.42
CA GLU A 155 46.07 25.53 0.82
C GLU A 155 46.78 24.82 -0.34
N LEU A 156 46.83 25.47 -1.50
CA LEU A 156 47.48 24.95 -2.70
C LEU A 156 48.52 25.94 -3.25
N SER A 157 49.70 25.43 -3.56
CA SER A 157 50.74 26.13 -4.33
C SER A 157 51.31 25.22 -5.41
N VAL A 158 51.74 25.80 -6.54
CA VAL A 158 52.26 25.04 -7.70
C VAL A 158 53.63 25.57 -8.08
N LEU A 159 54.55 24.66 -8.41
CA LEU A 159 55.81 25.01 -9.08
C LEU A 159 55.90 24.34 -10.45
N ALA A 160 56.55 25.01 -11.40
CA ALA A 160 56.86 24.46 -12.72
C ALA A 160 58.18 23.68 -12.66
N SER A 161 58.16 22.44 -13.14
CA SER A 161 59.29 21.51 -13.06
C SER A 161 60.29 21.77 -14.19
N GLY A 162 61.56 21.87 -13.82
CA GLY A 162 62.70 21.93 -14.74
C GLY A 162 62.94 20.64 -15.51
N SER A 163 63.93 20.65 -16.40
CA SER A 163 64.28 19.52 -17.26
C SER A 163 65.15 18.49 -16.52
N GLN A 164 65.08 17.22 -16.93
CA GLN A 164 65.84 16.14 -16.29
C GLN A 164 67.37 16.28 -16.47
N ASP A 165 67.82 16.93 -17.55
CA ASP A 165 69.22 17.22 -17.82
C ASP A 165 69.78 18.40 -16.98
N GLY A 166 68.92 19.13 -16.27
CA GLY A 166 69.28 20.21 -15.37
C GLY A 166 69.50 21.59 -16.02
N TYR A 167 69.28 21.73 -17.34
CA TYR A 167 69.45 23.03 -18.02
C TYR A 167 68.27 23.98 -17.82
N VAL A 168 67.07 23.44 -17.63
CA VAL A 168 65.90 24.20 -17.19
C VAL A 168 65.76 23.98 -15.69
N ILE A 169 65.87 25.07 -14.93
CA ILE A 169 65.78 25.08 -13.47
C ILE A 169 64.32 25.34 -13.07
N SER A 170 63.80 24.49 -12.19
CA SER A 170 62.44 24.61 -11.65
C SER A 170 62.16 25.99 -11.07
N SER A 171 60.90 26.42 -11.14
CA SER A 171 60.47 27.69 -10.55
C SER A 171 60.43 27.62 -9.02
N SER A 172 60.29 28.78 -8.37
CA SER A 172 59.72 28.82 -7.01
C SER A 172 58.25 28.38 -7.04
N TYR A 173 57.70 27.96 -5.90
CA TYR A 173 56.25 27.83 -5.76
C TYR A 173 55.55 29.16 -6.02
N SER A 174 54.34 29.10 -6.57
CA SER A 174 53.40 30.21 -6.58
C SER A 174 53.09 30.68 -5.16
N GLU A 175 52.52 31.88 -5.03
CA GLU A 175 51.84 32.26 -3.80
C GLU A 175 50.71 31.25 -3.51
N PRO A 176 50.54 30.85 -2.24
CA PRO A 176 49.50 29.90 -1.86
C PRO A 176 48.11 30.51 -2.06
N ILE A 177 47.16 29.69 -2.52
CA ILE A 177 45.74 30.03 -2.56
C ILE A 177 44.93 29.06 -1.71
N ILE A 178 43.83 29.55 -1.12
CA ILE A 178 42.88 28.71 -0.40
C ILE A 178 41.82 28.22 -1.38
N LEU A 179 41.73 26.91 -1.52
CA LEU A 179 40.70 26.24 -2.30
C LEU A 179 39.54 25.86 -1.40
N LYS A 180 38.31 26.00 -1.91
CA LYS A 180 37.11 25.63 -1.17
C LYS A 180 37.00 24.11 -1.08
N GLY A 181 36.53 23.64 0.08
CA GLY A 181 36.10 22.26 0.26
C GLY A 181 34.71 22.00 -0.35
N SER A 182 34.28 20.75 -0.38
CA SER A 182 32.91 20.40 -0.79
C SER A 182 32.19 19.69 0.35
N LEU A 183 30.98 20.14 0.69
CA LEU A 183 30.16 19.46 1.70
C LEU A 183 29.82 18.03 1.26
N ALA A 184 29.80 17.11 2.22
CA ALA A 184 29.36 15.74 1.97
C ALA A 184 27.86 15.71 1.63
N ALA A 185 27.47 14.85 0.68
CA ALA A 185 26.06 14.63 0.40
C ALA A 185 25.37 13.97 1.61
N PRO A 186 24.14 14.39 2.00
CA PRO A 186 23.42 13.79 3.11
C PRO A 186 23.29 12.26 2.96
N GLN A 187 23.40 11.50 4.06
CA GLN A 187 23.33 10.03 4.03
C GLN A 187 22.20 9.52 4.92
N ASN A 188 21.88 8.22 4.81
CA ASN A 188 20.81 7.54 5.57
C ASN A 188 19.44 8.22 5.38
N LEU A 189 19.10 8.46 4.11
CA LEU A 189 17.81 9.00 3.75
C LEU A 189 16.72 7.97 4.10
N ALA A 190 15.69 8.41 4.82
CA ALA A 190 14.56 7.57 5.16
C ALA A 190 13.25 8.37 5.10
N TYR A 191 12.16 7.69 4.78
CA TYR A 191 10.82 8.25 4.81
C TYR A 191 9.90 7.32 5.61
N SER A 192 9.28 7.86 6.66
CA SER A 192 8.27 7.15 7.45
C SER A 192 7.32 8.15 8.10
N ASN A 193 6.04 7.76 8.25
CA ASN A 193 5.01 8.57 8.92
C ASN A 193 4.96 10.03 8.45
N TYR A 194 5.02 10.26 7.13
CA TYR A 194 5.02 11.58 6.52
C TYR A 194 6.24 12.46 6.83
N VAL A 195 7.34 11.89 7.34
CA VAL A 195 8.58 12.62 7.60
C VAL A 195 9.71 12.06 6.75
N PHE A 196 10.35 12.91 5.96
CA PHE A 196 11.59 12.61 5.25
C PHE A 196 12.79 13.04 6.09
N THR A 197 13.74 12.14 6.35
CA THR A 197 14.85 12.32 7.30
C THR A 197 16.20 11.94 6.70
N TRP A 198 17.28 12.51 7.24
CA TRP A 198 18.66 12.22 6.84
C TRP A 198 19.64 12.49 7.99
N ASN A 199 20.90 12.08 7.84
CA ASN A 199 21.96 12.41 8.80
C ASN A 199 22.48 13.84 8.66
N SER A 200 22.84 14.47 9.77
CA SER A 200 23.46 15.80 9.79
C SER A 200 24.80 15.81 9.02
N VAL A 201 25.00 16.84 8.19
CA VAL A 201 26.24 17.09 7.45
C VAL A 201 27.09 18.14 8.18
N VAL A 202 28.35 17.83 8.44
CA VAL A 202 29.30 18.74 9.10
C VAL A 202 29.50 20.00 8.24
N ASN A 203 29.51 21.18 8.86
CA ASN A 203 29.63 22.51 8.22
C ASN A 203 28.46 22.91 7.29
N ALA A 204 27.39 22.10 7.22
CA ALA A 204 26.14 22.52 6.61
C ALA A 204 25.39 23.45 7.56
N THR A 205 24.79 24.51 7.02
CA THR A 205 23.96 25.45 7.80
C THR A 205 22.47 25.32 7.51
N SER A 206 22.12 24.66 6.41
CA SER A 206 20.75 24.33 6.03
C SER A 206 20.75 23.19 5.01
N TYR A 207 19.56 22.72 4.65
CA TYR A 207 19.34 21.73 3.62
C TYR A 207 18.31 22.22 2.61
N ASP A 208 18.55 21.95 1.34
CA ASP A 208 17.58 22.16 0.26
C ASP A 208 16.97 20.81 -0.15
N ILE A 209 15.64 20.72 -0.11
CA ILE A 209 14.86 19.53 -0.44
C ILE A 209 14.11 19.76 -1.75
N LYS A 210 14.12 18.77 -2.65
CA LYS A 210 13.23 18.71 -3.82
C LYS A 210 12.39 17.45 -3.77
N ILE A 211 11.12 17.58 -4.17
CA ILE A 211 10.17 16.48 -4.30
C ILE A 211 9.75 16.42 -5.77
N ASN A 212 9.97 15.29 -6.46
CA ASN A 212 9.59 15.08 -7.86
C ASN A 212 10.04 16.21 -8.82
N ASP A 213 11.25 16.72 -8.61
CA ASP A 213 11.86 17.84 -9.36
C ASP A 213 11.08 19.18 -9.33
N SER A 214 10.15 19.33 -8.37
CA SER A 214 9.42 20.58 -8.12
C SER A 214 10.27 21.63 -7.37
N ASN A 215 9.62 22.70 -6.89
CA ASN A 215 10.27 23.78 -6.15
C ASN A 215 11.09 23.25 -4.96
N SER A 216 12.20 23.92 -4.68
CA SER A 216 13.06 23.60 -3.54
C SER A 216 12.47 24.15 -2.24
N PHE A 217 12.38 23.30 -1.22
CA PHE A 217 12.08 23.67 0.15
C PHE A 217 13.39 23.76 0.94
N SER A 218 13.43 24.58 1.99
CA SER A 218 14.62 24.71 2.86
C SER A 218 14.27 24.44 4.31
N THR A 219 15.21 23.85 5.05
CA THR A 219 15.09 23.59 6.48
C THR A 219 16.46 23.64 7.16
N HIS A 220 16.48 23.93 8.45
CA HIS A 220 17.68 23.84 9.30
C HIS A 220 17.74 22.53 10.09
N LEU A 221 16.68 21.72 10.04
CA LEU A 221 16.60 20.40 10.69
C LEU A 221 17.10 19.31 9.74
N CYS A 222 17.33 18.11 10.28
CA CYS A 222 17.65 16.93 9.48
C CYS A 222 16.40 16.12 9.09
N GLU A 223 15.27 16.83 9.00
CA GLU A 223 13.96 16.29 8.68
C GLU A 223 13.10 17.32 7.95
N TYR A 224 12.10 16.83 7.23
CA TYR A 224 11.10 17.63 6.54
C TYR A 224 9.76 16.89 6.51
N GLU A 225 8.70 17.56 6.99
CA GLU A 225 7.33 17.03 6.95
C GLU A 225 6.76 17.09 5.52
N ILE A 226 6.24 15.96 5.06
CA ILE A 226 5.67 15.76 3.74
C ILE A 226 4.14 15.82 3.84
N SER A 227 3.51 16.51 2.90
CA SER A 227 2.05 16.54 2.80
C SER A 227 1.51 15.11 2.65
N PRO A 228 0.42 14.74 3.36
CA PRO A 228 -0.16 13.41 3.26
C PRO A 228 -0.81 13.12 1.89
N ASN A 229 -0.96 14.14 1.04
CA ASN A 229 -1.55 14.04 -0.30
C ASN A 229 -0.56 13.58 -1.38
N LEU A 230 0.43 12.76 -1.01
CA LEU A 230 1.46 12.27 -1.92
C LEU A 230 1.33 10.75 -2.04
N VAL A 231 1.02 10.26 -3.24
CA VAL A 231 0.79 8.84 -3.53
C VAL A 231 1.52 8.47 -4.83
N GLY A 232 2.04 7.26 -4.89
CA GLY A 232 2.80 6.71 -6.01
C GLY A 232 4.30 6.85 -5.81
N GLU A 233 5.04 6.76 -6.91
CA GLU A 233 6.49 6.92 -6.92
C GLU A 233 6.84 8.39 -6.65
N VAL A 234 7.62 8.60 -5.59
CA VAL A 234 8.06 9.90 -5.13
C VAL A 234 9.57 9.89 -5.00
N ASN A 235 10.19 10.87 -5.65
CA ASN A 235 11.61 11.13 -5.63
C ASN A 235 11.92 12.28 -4.67
N PHE A 236 12.51 11.96 -3.53
CA PHE A 236 13.04 12.93 -2.57
C PHE A 236 14.52 13.17 -2.84
N LYS A 237 14.91 14.43 -3.02
CA LYS A 237 16.31 14.83 -3.13
C LYS A 237 16.64 15.83 -2.04
N VAL A 238 17.80 15.66 -1.40
CA VAL A 238 18.30 16.61 -0.41
C VAL A 238 19.78 16.91 -0.62
N LYS A 239 20.17 18.18 -0.53
CA LYS A 239 21.58 18.60 -0.48
C LYS A 239 21.83 19.44 0.77
N ALA A 240 23.06 19.40 1.27
CA ALA A 240 23.56 20.27 2.31
C ALA A 240 24.03 21.60 1.70
N VAL A 241 23.64 22.71 2.34
CA VAL A 241 23.95 24.07 1.89
C VAL A 241 24.91 24.74 2.87
N SER A 242 25.96 25.35 2.33
CA SER A 242 26.89 26.16 3.14
C SER A 242 26.53 27.64 3.02
N SER A 243 26.56 28.35 4.15
CA SER A 243 26.54 29.82 4.17
C SER A 243 27.93 30.44 4.24
N SER A 244 28.97 29.61 4.40
CA SER A 244 30.36 30.07 4.45
C SER A 244 30.95 30.19 3.04
N GLY A 245 31.89 31.13 2.86
CA GLY A 245 32.64 31.27 1.60
C GLY A 245 33.58 30.10 1.31
N ASP A 246 33.81 29.22 2.29
CA ASP A 246 34.89 28.23 2.31
C ASP A 246 34.47 26.86 1.74
N TYR A 247 33.17 26.65 1.51
CA TYR A 247 32.63 25.38 1.02
C TYR A 247 31.69 25.57 -0.17
N PHE A 248 31.73 24.61 -1.09
CA PHE A 248 30.65 24.38 -2.04
C PHE A 248 29.53 23.55 -1.39
N ASP A 249 28.29 23.83 -1.77
CA ASP A 249 27.13 22.97 -1.48
C ASP A 249 27.42 21.52 -1.89
N SER A 250 26.80 20.58 -1.17
CA SER A 250 26.92 19.17 -1.53
C SER A 250 26.17 18.85 -2.83
N LEU A 251 26.51 17.70 -3.41
CA LEU A 251 25.61 17.05 -4.38
C LEU A 251 24.30 16.64 -3.70
N TYR A 252 23.25 16.45 -4.50
CA TYR A 252 21.99 15.88 -4.01
C TYR A 252 22.16 14.38 -3.73
N SER A 253 21.66 13.96 -2.57
CA SER A 253 21.32 12.57 -2.31
C SER A 253 19.86 12.33 -2.65
N GLU A 254 19.54 11.13 -3.10
CA GLU A 254 18.24 10.77 -3.67
C GLU A 254 17.65 9.55 -2.97
N LEU A 255 16.35 9.61 -2.67
CA LEU A 255 15.55 8.50 -2.16
C LEU A 255 14.25 8.43 -2.97
N ILE A 256 14.07 7.33 -3.69
CA ILE A 256 12.81 7.04 -4.37
C ILE A 256 12.00 6.10 -3.48
N VAL A 257 10.78 6.51 -3.13
CA VAL A 257 9.83 5.69 -2.38
C VAL A 257 8.54 5.56 -3.16
N ASN A 258 7.87 4.42 -3.01
CA ASN A 258 6.50 4.25 -3.50
C ASN A 258 5.53 4.40 -2.32
N ILE A 259 4.79 5.51 -2.28
CA ILE A 259 3.81 5.79 -1.22
C ILE A 259 2.47 5.18 -1.63
N ALA A 260 1.97 4.22 -0.85
CA ALA A 260 0.72 3.55 -1.16
C ALA A 260 -0.50 4.47 -0.99
N ALA A 261 -1.51 4.27 -1.84
CA ALA A 261 -2.83 4.86 -1.65
C ALA A 261 -3.47 4.31 -0.36
N GLN A 262 -4.15 5.16 0.40
CA GLN A 262 -4.87 4.78 1.61
C GLN A 262 -6.35 4.58 1.27
N LYS A 263 -7.02 3.65 1.97
CA LYS A 263 -8.48 3.56 1.91
C LYS A 263 -9.08 4.65 2.78
N LEU A 264 -9.94 5.48 2.19
CA LEU A 264 -10.63 6.55 2.93
C LEU A 264 -11.58 5.96 3.97
N ALA A 265 -11.73 6.66 5.09
CA ALA A 265 -12.70 6.30 6.11
C ALA A 265 -14.14 6.45 5.59
N THR A 266 -15.02 5.56 6.02
CA THR A 266 -16.44 5.57 5.65
C THR A 266 -17.15 6.76 6.30
N PRO A 267 -17.94 7.56 5.57
CA PRO A 267 -18.78 8.61 6.14
C PRO A 267 -19.70 8.09 7.25
N GLN A 268 -19.76 8.81 8.36
CA GLN A 268 -20.55 8.50 9.55
C GLN A 268 -21.44 9.69 9.94
N ASN A 269 -22.35 9.47 10.90
CA ASN A 269 -23.26 10.49 11.44
C ASN A 269 -24.11 11.15 10.34
N LEU A 270 -24.65 10.32 9.44
CA LEU A 270 -25.56 10.78 8.40
C LEU A 270 -26.88 11.18 9.04
N VAL A 271 -27.30 12.43 8.81
CA VAL A 271 -28.56 12.97 9.33
C VAL A 271 -29.29 13.70 8.21
N ILE A 272 -30.61 13.46 8.11
CA ILE A 272 -31.50 14.18 7.21
C ILE A 272 -32.38 15.10 8.04
N GLU A 273 -32.12 16.40 7.95
CA GLU A 273 -32.91 17.43 8.61
C GLU A 273 -33.32 18.51 7.60
N ASN A 274 -34.59 18.90 7.62
CA ASN A 274 -35.12 19.95 6.74
C ASN A 274 -34.76 19.75 5.25
N ASN A 275 -34.81 18.50 4.78
CA ASN A 275 -34.46 18.08 3.41
C ASN A 275 -32.97 18.17 3.05
N ILE A 276 -32.08 18.34 4.04
CA ILE A 276 -30.63 18.40 3.86
C ILE A 276 -30.03 17.16 4.49
N LEU A 277 -29.29 16.39 3.69
CA LEU A 277 -28.40 15.34 4.21
C LEU A 277 -27.10 15.98 4.68
N SER A 278 -26.65 15.67 5.89
CA SER A 278 -25.37 16.08 6.46
C SER A 278 -24.59 14.89 7.01
N PHE A 279 -23.26 14.97 7.06
CA PHE A 279 -22.37 13.90 7.55
C PHE A 279 -20.99 14.46 7.94
N ASP A 280 -20.17 13.65 8.60
CA ASP A 280 -18.82 14.06 9.02
C ASP A 280 -17.83 14.19 7.85
N ALA A 281 -16.92 15.17 7.94
CA ALA A 281 -15.84 15.34 6.98
C ALA A 281 -14.79 14.21 7.10
N ILE A 282 -14.37 13.67 5.96
CA ILE A 282 -13.35 12.63 5.86
C ILE A 282 -12.01 13.23 5.46
N THR A 283 -10.98 13.02 6.29
CA THR A 283 -9.60 13.43 5.99
C THR A 283 -9.12 12.79 4.68
N LEU A 284 -8.42 13.57 3.84
CA LEU A 284 -7.93 13.17 2.50
C LEU A 284 -9.02 12.95 1.43
N ALA A 285 -10.30 13.07 1.77
CA ALA A 285 -11.37 13.10 0.79
C ALA A 285 -11.39 14.45 0.06
N GLN A 286 -11.63 14.39 -1.25
CA GLN A 286 -11.78 15.56 -2.13
C GLN A 286 -13.25 15.80 -2.48
N THR A 287 -14.01 14.72 -2.62
CA THR A 287 -15.42 14.71 -3.00
C THR A 287 -16.17 13.60 -2.27
N TYR A 288 -17.50 13.67 -2.34
CA TYR A 288 -18.42 12.68 -1.82
C TYR A 288 -19.43 12.31 -2.90
N ALA A 289 -19.53 11.03 -3.22
CA ALA A 289 -20.56 10.50 -4.09
C ALA A 289 -21.80 10.14 -3.27
N ILE A 290 -22.94 10.72 -3.63
CA ILE A 290 -24.25 10.47 -3.05
C ILE A 290 -24.95 9.40 -3.87
N TYR A 291 -25.52 8.42 -3.19
CA TYR A 291 -26.27 7.33 -3.78
C TYR A 291 -27.69 7.32 -3.23
N HIS A 292 -28.66 7.06 -4.10
CA HIS A 292 -30.07 6.87 -3.74
C HIS A 292 -30.49 5.46 -4.17
N ASN A 293 -30.94 4.66 -3.21
CA ASN A 293 -31.25 3.24 -3.41
C ASN A 293 -30.11 2.46 -4.11
N GLY A 294 -28.86 2.78 -3.77
CA GLY A 294 -27.66 2.16 -4.37
C GLY A 294 -27.30 2.70 -5.76
N VAL A 295 -28.09 3.61 -6.35
CA VAL A 295 -27.80 4.24 -7.64
C VAL A 295 -27.08 5.56 -7.41
N PHE A 296 -25.98 5.79 -8.12
CA PHE A 296 -25.25 7.07 -8.06
C PHE A 296 -26.17 8.23 -8.45
N LEU A 297 -26.26 9.22 -7.58
CA LEU A 297 -27.12 10.39 -7.75
C LEU A 297 -26.31 11.61 -8.16
N GLU A 298 -25.29 11.97 -7.38
CA GLU A 298 -24.51 13.20 -7.55
C GLU A 298 -23.16 13.11 -6.83
N GLU A 299 -22.19 13.93 -7.27
CA GLU A 299 -20.90 14.09 -6.58
C GLU A 299 -20.75 15.52 -6.08
N ILE A 300 -20.44 15.67 -4.80
CA ILE A 300 -20.35 16.97 -4.10
C ILE A 300 -18.99 17.15 -3.43
N THR A 301 -18.62 18.39 -3.12
CA THR A 301 -17.38 18.73 -2.40
C THR A 301 -17.61 19.13 -0.95
N GLN A 302 -18.87 19.30 -0.56
CA GLN A 302 -19.29 19.70 0.78
C GLN A 302 -19.77 18.48 1.56
N THR A 303 -19.90 18.63 2.88
CA THR A 303 -20.46 17.60 3.77
C THR A 303 -21.97 17.75 3.96
N THR A 304 -22.62 18.50 3.08
CA THR A 304 -24.07 18.73 3.07
C THR A 304 -24.61 18.59 1.66
N TYR A 305 -25.79 17.99 1.53
CA TYR A 305 -26.48 17.75 0.25
C TYR A 305 -27.95 18.15 0.35
N ASP A 306 -28.37 19.12 -0.46
CA ASP A 306 -29.78 19.47 -0.63
C ASP A 306 -30.51 18.36 -1.41
N ILE A 307 -31.38 17.62 -0.73
CA ILE A 307 -32.02 16.44 -1.33
C ILE A 307 -33.08 16.90 -2.33
N PRO A 308 -33.03 16.43 -3.61
CA PRO A 308 -34.02 16.81 -4.61
C PRO A 308 -35.43 16.34 -4.23
N GLN A 309 -36.46 17.13 -4.56
CA GLN A 309 -37.86 16.79 -4.28
C GLN A 309 -38.31 15.44 -4.84
N ARG A 310 -37.77 15.03 -6.00
CA ARG A 310 -38.05 13.70 -6.60
C ARG A 310 -37.61 12.54 -5.69
N VAL A 311 -36.53 12.74 -4.93
CA VAL A 311 -36.00 11.76 -3.99
C VAL A 311 -36.81 11.80 -2.71
N LEU A 312 -37.10 13.00 -2.18
CA LEU A 312 -37.92 13.18 -0.97
C LEU A 312 -39.35 12.62 -1.11
N SER A 313 -39.90 12.57 -2.32
CA SER A 313 -41.23 11.97 -2.57
C SER A 313 -41.25 10.44 -2.50
N GLU A 314 -40.08 9.78 -2.47
CA GLU A 314 -39.93 8.34 -2.38
C GLU A 314 -39.72 7.91 -0.93
N SER A 315 -40.77 8.00 -0.11
CA SER A 315 -40.74 7.59 1.30
C SER A 315 -40.26 6.14 1.45
N GLY A 316 -39.37 5.88 2.41
CA GLY A 316 -38.76 4.56 2.62
C GLY A 316 -37.57 4.24 1.70
N SER A 317 -37.26 5.10 0.73
CA SER A 317 -35.97 5.04 0.04
C SER A 317 -34.83 5.52 0.95
N PHE A 318 -33.58 5.20 0.60
CA PHE A 318 -32.42 5.56 1.42
C PHE A 318 -31.32 6.26 0.63
N LEU A 319 -30.54 7.06 1.36
CA LEU A 319 -29.30 7.65 0.87
C LEU A 319 -28.08 6.97 1.49
N GLN A 320 -26.99 6.95 0.73
CA GLN A 320 -25.65 6.56 1.20
C GLN A 320 -24.61 7.51 0.61
N VAL A 321 -23.47 7.63 1.29
CA VAL A 321 -22.37 8.52 0.92
C VAL A 321 -21.08 7.71 0.82
N GLN A 322 -20.30 7.95 -0.23
CA GLN A 322 -18.95 7.42 -0.39
C GLN A 322 -17.96 8.56 -0.51
N ALA A 323 -16.94 8.58 0.36
CA ALA A 323 -15.83 9.52 0.26
C ALA A 323 -14.88 9.12 -0.89
N ARG A 324 -14.43 10.10 -1.67
CA ARG A 324 -13.63 9.91 -2.87
C ARG A 324 -12.42 10.83 -2.92
N SER A 325 -11.39 10.36 -3.60
CA SER A 325 -10.15 11.08 -3.87
C SER A 325 -9.58 10.60 -5.20
N SER A 326 -8.93 11.50 -5.93
CA SER A 326 -8.23 11.17 -7.18
C SER A 326 -6.95 10.34 -6.96
N ILE A 327 -6.41 10.32 -5.74
CA ILE A 327 -5.13 9.69 -5.40
C ILE A 327 -5.23 8.61 -4.30
N HIS A 328 -6.38 8.52 -3.61
CA HIS A 328 -6.63 7.51 -2.59
C HIS A 328 -7.75 6.56 -3.00
N LEU A 329 -7.83 5.41 -2.35
CA LEU A 329 -8.91 4.45 -2.60
C LEU A 329 -10.19 4.98 -1.94
N ALA A 330 -11.31 4.95 -2.66
CA ALA A 330 -12.60 5.38 -2.15
C ALA A 330 -12.98 4.62 -0.87
N SER A 331 -13.79 5.26 -0.02
CA SER A 331 -14.34 4.60 1.16
C SER A 331 -15.35 3.52 0.77
N ASP A 332 -15.76 2.70 1.74
CA ASP A 332 -17.01 1.96 1.61
C ASP A 332 -18.20 2.94 1.60
N LEU A 333 -19.37 2.47 1.19
CA LEU A 333 -20.60 3.24 1.35
C LEU A 333 -20.93 3.38 2.84
N SER A 334 -21.44 4.55 3.23
CA SER A 334 -21.97 4.79 4.58
C SER A 334 -23.11 3.84 4.94
N ALA A 335 -23.50 3.84 6.22
CA ALA A 335 -24.80 3.31 6.63
C ALA A 335 -25.94 3.98 5.83
N LYS A 336 -27.05 3.27 5.67
CA LYS A 336 -28.24 3.79 5.01
C LYS A 336 -28.90 4.81 5.92
N VAL A 337 -29.35 5.93 5.35
CA VAL A 337 -30.25 6.85 6.03
C VAL A 337 -31.54 6.94 5.22
N TYR A 338 -32.64 6.56 5.87
CA TYR A 338 -33.94 6.40 5.22
C TYR A 338 -34.73 7.70 5.21
N LEU A 339 -35.33 8.03 4.07
CA LEU A 339 -36.17 9.21 3.90
C LEU A 339 -37.50 9.02 4.64
N GLY A 340 -37.83 9.99 5.50
CA GLY A 340 -39.04 9.96 6.31
C GLY A 340 -38.97 8.99 7.49
N ALA A 341 -37.77 8.50 7.85
CA ALA A 341 -37.60 7.67 9.03
C ALA A 341 -37.83 8.47 10.33
N LEU A 342 -38.57 7.86 11.25
CA LEU A 342 -38.78 8.35 12.59
C LEU A 342 -37.77 7.70 13.53
N GLU A 343 -37.11 8.52 14.35
CA GLU A 343 -36.19 8.00 15.36
C GLU A 343 -36.94 7.41 16.54
N ILE A 344 -36.49 6.24 16.98
CA ILE A 344 -36.92 5.61 18.22
C ILE A 344 -35.80 5.78 19.24
N GLN A 345 -36.00 6.68 20.21
CA GLN A 345 -35.00 7.01 21.21
C GLN A 345 -35.30 6.34 22.56
N ASN A 346 -36.55 5.97 22.80
CA ASN A 346 -37.04 5.41 24.06
C ASN A 346 -38.27 4.50 23.86
N GLU A 347 -38.71 3.84 24.93
CA GLU A 347 -39.87 2.94 24.93
C GLU A 347 -41.17 3.62 24.48
N THR A 348 -41.38 4.91 24.78
CA THR A 348 -42.59 5.63 24.34
C THR A 348 -42.61 5.81 22.82
N ASP A 349 -41.47 6.09 22.20
CA ASP A 349 -41.38 6.19 20.74
C ASP A 349 -41.68 4.83 20.09
N LEU A 350 -41.15 3.74 20.68
CA LEU A 350 -41.34 2.37 20.22
C LEU A 350 -42.83 1.96 20.27
N LEU A 351 -43.53 2.31 21.35
CA LEU A 351 -44.96 2.05 21.52
C LEU A 351 -45.85 2.85 20.56
N ASN A 352 -45.34 3.95 20.00
CA ASN A 352 -46.06 4.80 19.04
C ASN A 352 -45.75 4.44 17.58
N MET A 353 -45.10 3.30 17.32
CA MET A 353 -44.90 2.82 15.95
C MET A 353 -46.24 2.54 15.26
N ASP A 354 -46.34 2.99 14.01
CA ASP A 354 -47.40 2.62 13.08
C ASP A 354 -47.04 1.30 12.39
N SER A 355 -48.08 0.58 11.92
CA SER A 355 -47.93 -0.71 11.25
C SER A 355 -47.15 -0.67 9.93
N SER A 356 -46.84 0.51 9.37
CA SER A 356 -46.19 0.65 8.06
C SER A 356 -45.19 1.80 7.98
N GLY A 357 -44.65 2.26 9.11
CA GLY A 357 -43.69 3.36 9.16
C GLY A 357 -42.23 2.93 8.89
N PHE A 358 -41.35 3.93 8.81
CA PHE A 358 -39.90 3.73 8.69
C PHE A 358 -39.26 4.19 10.00
N TYR A 359 -38.51 3.32 10.64
CA TYR A 359 -38.02 3.54 11.99
C TYR A 359 -36.55 3.23 12.11
N THR A 360 -35.86 4.04 12.91
CA THR A 360 -34.44 3.85 13.21
C THR A 360 -34.21 3.99 14.71
N LEU A 361 -33.61 2.97 15.34
CA LEU A 361 -33.21 3.07 16.74
C LEU A 361 -31.98 3.97 16.85
N THR A 362 -31.96 4.79 17.90
CA THR A 362 -30.81 5.63 18.27
C THR A 362 -30.20 5.24 19.61
N ASN A 363 -30.88 4.37 20.37
CA ASN A 363 -30.46 3.88 21.68
C ASN A 363 -30.91 2.44 21.90
N ASN A 364 -30.27 1.76 22.85
CA ASN A 364 -30.82 0.52 23.40
C ASN A 364 -32.09 0.84 24.21
N ILE A 365 -33.10 -0.02 24.10
CA ILE A 365 -34.39 0.12 24.77
C ILE A 365 -34.57 -1.05 25.74
N VAL A 366 -34.97 -0.75 26.96
CA VAL A 366 -35.35 -1.76 27.96
C VAL A 366 -36.84 -1.57 28.22
N LEU A 367 -37.66 -2.58 27.93
CA LEU A 367 -39.09 -2.50 28.16
C LEU A 367 -39.41 -2.60 29.65
N SER A 368 -40.38 -1.81 30.10
CA SER A 368 -40.84 -1.76 31.48
C SER A 368 -42.19 -2.44 31.70
N THR A 369 -42.91 -2.73 30.61
CA THR A 369 -44.19 -3.44 30.61
C THR A 369 -44.21 -4.52 29.52
N PRO A 370 -45.09 -5.53 29.64
CA PRO A 370 -45.31 -6.49 28.57
C PRO A 370 -45.56 -5.81 27.23
N TRP A 371 -44.93 -6.34 26.19
CA TRP A 371 -45.01 -5.85 24.82
C TRP A 371 -46.28 -6.38 24.14
N VAL A 372 -47.12 -5.49 23.63
CA VAL A 372 -48.33 -5.85 22.87
C VAL A 372 -47.97 -5.96 21.38
N PRO A 373 -47.96 -7.16 20.78
CA PRO A 373 -47.54 -7.32 19.40
C PRO A 373 -48.56 -6.75 18.40
N PHE A 374 -48.07 -6.31 17.24
CA PHE A 374 -48.90 -5.87 16.13
C PHE A 374 -48.30 -6.33 14.79
N ALA A 375 -49.08 -6.22 13.70
CA ALA A 375 -48.61 -6.54 12.37
C ALA A 375 -47.82 -5.38 11.77
N PHE A 376 -46.69 -5.66 11.11
CA PHE A 376 -45.80 -4.65 10.58
C PHE A 376 -45.42 -4.92 9.12
N SER A 377 -45.44 -3.87 8.30
CA SER A 377 -45.11 -3.87 6.87
C SER A 377 -44.17 -2.73 6.49
N GLY A 378 -43.45 -2.18 7.47
CA GLY A 378 -42.54 -1.05 7.30
C GLY A 378 -41.07 -1.45 7.34
N ILE A 379 -40.21 -0.49 7.67
CA ILE A 379 -38.77 -0.72 7.89
C ILE A 379 -38.44 -0.43 9.36
N LEU A 380 -37.74 -1.35 10.01
CA LEU A 380 -37.14 -1.14 11.32
C LEU A 380 -35.64 -1.40 11.23
N ASP A 381 -34.84 -0.34 11.26
CA ASP A 381 -33.39 -0.41 11.34
C ASP A 381 -32.93 -0.21 12.79
N GLY A 382 -32.42 -1.27 13.39
CA GLY A 382 -31.92 -1.24 14.76
C GLY A 382 -30.59 -0.48 14.89
N GLN A 383 -29.86 -0.21 13.81
CA GLN A 383 -28.53 0.43 13.83
C GLN A 383 -27.53 -0.22 14.82
N GLY A 384 -27.71 -1.51 15.12
CA GLY A 384 -26.93 -2.28 16.09
C GLY A 384 -27.45 -2.21 17.54
N HIS A 385 -28.53 -1.48 17.80
CA HIS A 385 -29.13 -1.35 19.13
C HIS A 385 -29.98 -2.56 19.52
N LYS A 386 -30.13 -2.72 20.83
CA LYS A 386 -30.88 -3.82 21.46
C LYS A 386 -32.20 -3.33 22.05
N ILE A 387 -33.27 -4.09 21.84
CA ILE A 387 -34.51 -4.04 22.63
C ILE A 387 -34.49 -5.25 23.58
N SER A 388 -34.65 -5.01 24.87
CA SER A 388 -34.46 -6.02 25.93
C SER A 388 -35.56 -6.01 26.96
N ASN A 389 -35.59 -7.06 27.80
CA ASN A 389 -36.66 -7.32 28.77
C ASN A 389 -38.03 -7.46 28.08
N ILE A 390 -38.04 -8.09 26.91
CA ILE A 390 -39.27 -8.27 26.14
C ILE A 390 -40.04 -9.45 26.73
N GLU A 391 -41.19 -9.15 27.35
CA GLU A 391 -42.19 -10.15 27.70
C GLU A 391 -43.39 -9.95 26.77
N ILE A 392 -43.73 -10.94 25.95
CA ILE A 392 -44.83 -10.79 24.97
C ILE A 392 -46.19 -10.95 25.64
N GLU A 393 -47.06 -9.93 25.52
CA GLU A 393 -48.45 -10.01 25.97
C GLU A 393 -49.28 -10.86 24.98
N TYR A 394 -49.65 -12.07 25.42
CA TYR A 394 -50.49 -12.97 24.63
C TYR A 394 -51.98 -12.56 24.67
N GLN A 395 -52.58 -12.30 23.51
CA GLN A 395 -53.99 -11.97 23.35
C GLN A 395 -54.70 -12.91 22.39
N ALA A 396 -55.34 -13.98 22.89
CA ALA A 396 -55.92 -15.09 22.10
C ALA A 396 -56.39 -14.77 20.66
N ASN A 397 -55.96 -15.60 19.70
CA ASN A 397 -56.35 -15.71 18.28
C ASN A 397 -55.40 -15.13 17.20
N ASP A 398 -54.25 -14.58 17.55
CA ASP A 398 -53.24 -14.13 16.57
C ASP A 398 -52.03 -15.06 16.47
N ASP A 399 -51.12 -14.81 15.54
CA ASP A 399 -49.77 -15.38 15.54
C ASP A 399 -48.88 -14.46 16.41
N TYR A 400 -47.85 -14.97 17.09
CA TYR A 400 -47.10 -14.16 18.07
C TYR A 400 -45.59 -14.18 17.92
N GLY A 401 -45.02 -13.02 18.25
CA GLY A 401 -43.63 -12.68 18.44
C GLY A 401 -43.55 -11.21 18.86
N PHE A 402 -42.40 -10.56 18.71
CA PHE A 402 -42.31 -9.11 18.79
C PHE A 402 -43.29 -8.43 17.81
N PHE A 403 -43.46 -8.99 16.61
CA PHE A 403 -44.59 -8.68 15.74
C PHE A 403 -45.56 -9.86 15.69
N THR A 404 -46.85 -9.61 15.47
CA THR A 404 -47.76 -10.71 15.15
C THR A 404 -47.42 -11.29 13.78
N LYS A 405 -47.24 -10.39 12.81
CA LYS A 405 -46.97 -10.72 11.42
C LYS A 405 -46.10 -9.68 10.72
N LEU A 406 -45.20 -10.15 9.87
CA LEU A 406 -44.45 -9.31 8.93
C LEU A 406 -44.94 -9.54 7.50
N ILE A 407 -45.21 -8.47 6.74
CA ILE A 407 -45.61 -8.55 5.33
C ILE A 407 -44.83 -7.50 4.57
N GLU A 408 -44.01 -7.89 3.60
CA GLU A 408 -43.18 -6.96 2.81
C GLU A 408 -42.33 -6.02 3.69
N ALA A 409 -42.05 -6.46 4.93
CA ALA A 409 -41.32 -5.67 5.92
C ALA A 409 -39.82 -5.83 5.75
N THR A 410 -39.06 -4.89 6.30
CA THR A 410 -37.60 -4.98 6.40
C THR A 410 -37.15 -4.74 7.83
N ILE A 411 -36.55 -5.74 8.47
CA ILE A 411 -36.00 -5.64 9.82
C ILE A 411 -34.49 -5.88 9.74
N ILE A 412 -33.69 -4.89 10.13
CA ILE A 412 -32.25 -4.94 9.97
C ILE A 412 -31.48 -4.45 11.18
N ASN A 413 -30.26 -4.95 11.38
CA ASN A 413 -29.30 -4.47 12.40
C ASN A 413 -29.88 -4.40 13.82
N LEU A 414 -30.70 -5.36 14.21
CA LEU A 414 -31.47 -5.31 15.47
C LEU A 414 -31.07 -6.45 16.40
N ARG A 415 -31.00 -6.16 17.69
CA ARG A 415 -30.91 -7.19 18.73
C ARG A 415 -32.18 -7.25 19.56
N LEU A 416 -32.75 -8.44 19.74
CA LEU A 416 -33.91 -8.68 20.61
C LEU A 416 -33.53 -9.62 21.75
N GLU A 417 -33.94 -9.29 22.97
CA GLU A 417 -33.73 -10.10 24.17
C GLU A 417 -35.02 -10.20 24.99
N GLY A 418 -35.45 -11.42 25.33
CA GLY A 418 -36.69 -11.62 26.07
C GLY A 418 -37.21 -13.06 26.11
N GLU A 419 -38.51 -13.20 26.35
CA GLU A 419 -39.17 -14.49 26.46
C GLU A 419 -40.63 -14.46 25.95
N LEU A 420 -41.12 -15.65 25.57
CA LEU A 420 -42.50 -15.90 25.21
C LEU A 420 -43.00 -17.15 25.91
N GLU A 421 -43.96 -17.01 26.81
CA GLU A 421 -44.69 -18.13 27.42
C GLU A 421 -46.17 -18.10 27.03
N VAL A 422 -46.63 -19.14 26.34
CA VAL A 422 -47.99 -19.21 25.79
C VAL A 422 -48.62 -20.59 25.92
N THR A 423 -49.89 -20.61 26.32
CA THR A 423 -50.81 -21.73 26.08
C THR A 423 -51.91 -21.31 25.11
N SER A 424 -51.94 -21.90 23.91
CA SER A 424 -52.81 -21.50 22.81
C SER A 424 -53.96 -22.47 22.57
N LEU A 425 -55.16 -21.89 22.43
CA LEU A 425 -56.40 -22.58 22.03
C LEU A 425 -56.73 -22.41 20.55
N LYS A 426 -55.92 -21.63 19.80
CA LYS A 426 -56.11 -21.41 18.36
C LYS A 426 -55.59 -22.61 17.57
N HIS A 427 -56.42 -23.11 16.66
CA HIS A 427 -56.05 -24.15 15.71
C HIS A 427 -54.85 -23.72 14.85
N GLN A 428 -53.77 -24.50 14.87
CA GLN A 428 -52.58 -24.33 14.02
C GLN A 428 -51.92 -22.94 14.10
N ASN A 429 -51.67 -22.48 15.33
CA ASN A 429 -51.08 -21.16 15.55
C ASN A 429 -49.56 -21.10 15.25
N SER A 430 -49.02 -19.92 14.95
CA SER A 430 -47.60 -19.73 14.66
C SER A 430 -46.91 -18.80 15.68
N PHE A 431 -45.72 -19.21 16.12
CA PHE A 431 -44.94 -18.53 17.15
C PHE A 431 -43.47 -18.40 16.74
N GLY A 432 -42.91 -17.21 16.91
CA GLY A 432 -41.47 -17.00 16.89
C GLY A 432 -41.09 -15.74 17.65
N SER A 433 -39.83 -15.58 18.02
CA SER A 433 -39.41 -14.42 18.82
C SER A 433 -39.58 -13.10 18.06
N LEU A 434 -39.27 -13.07 16.76
CA LEU A 434 -39.42 -11.87 15.94
C LEU A 434 -40.84 -11.71 15.44
N ALA A 435 -41.41 -12.77 14.85
CA ALA A 435 -42.81 -12.76 14.46
C ALA A 435 -43.42 -14.15 14.44
N GLY A 436 -44.73 -14.22 14.62
CA GLY A 436 -45.45 -15.49 14.45
C GLY A 436 -45.43 -15.96 13.00
N SER A 437 -45.72 -15.06 12.06
CA SER A 437 -45.59 -15.32 10.62
C SER A 437 -44.92 -14.19 9.83
N ALA A 438 -44.26 -14.53 8.74
CA ALA A 438 -43.64 -13.57 7.82
C ALA A 438 -43.94 -13.94 6.36
N LYS A 439 -44.28 -12.92 5.56
CA LYS A 439 -44.49 -13.01 4.11
C LYS A 439 -43.65 -11.98 3.37
N ASP A 440 -42.91 -12.42 2.35
CA ASP A 440 -42.09 -11.57 1.46
C ASP A 440 -41.23 -10.53 2.21
N THR A 441 -40.69 -10.94 3.36
CA THR A 441 -40.03 -10.06 4.33
C THR A 441 -38.51 -10.20 4.25
N THR A 442 -37.78 -9.10 4.47
CA THR A 442 -36.32 -9.07 4.52
C THR A 442 -35.81 -8.93 5.95
N ILE A 443 -35.08 -9.94 6.42
CA ILE A 443 -34.39 -9.94 7.71
C ILE A 443 -32.88 -9.98 7.46
N HIS A 444 -32.15 -9.00 8.00
CA HIS A 444 -30.71 -8.91 7.79
C HIS A 444 -29.97 -8.43 9.04
N ASN A 445 -28.93 -9.16 9.46
CA ASN A 445 -28.11 -8.76 10.61
C ASN A 445 -28.95 -8.60 11.89
N VAL A 446 -29.81 -9.58 12.17
CA VAL A 446 -30.65 -9.61 13.37
C VAL A 446 -30.13 -10.69 14.32
N GLN A 447 -30.03 -10.36 15.60
CA GLN A 447 -29.60 -11.29 16.64
C GLN A 447 -30.70 -11.39 17.69
N ILE A 448 -31.14 -12.60 18.00
CA ILE A 448 -32.24 -12.83 18.93
C ILE A 448 -31.78 -13.77 20.03
N ASP A 449 -31.86 -13.31 21.27
CA ASP A 449 -31.66 -14.09 22.50
C ASP A 449 -33.03 -14.24 23.19
N PHE A 450 -33.71 -15.36 22.95
CA PHE A 450 -35.11 -15.53 23.35
C PHE A 450 -35.43 -16.95 23.80
N ASP A 451 -36.07 -17.08 24.96
CA ASP A 451 -36.66 -18.36 25.38
C ASP A 451 -38.13 -18.45 24.92
N LEU A 452 -38.51 -19.58 24.32
CA LEU A 452 -39.86 -19.86 23.83
C LEU A 452 -40.47 -21.06 24.57
N SER A 453 -41.63 -20.87 25.20
CA SER A 453 -42.42 -21.90 25.86
C SER A 453 -43.85 -21.91 25.31
N VAL A 454 -44.17 -22.87 24.45
CA VAL A 454 -45.44 -22.91 23.68
C VAL A 454 -46.18 -24.22 23.92
N VAL A 455 -47.42 -24.13 24.39
CA VAL A 455 -48.34 -25.27 24.51
C VAL A 455 -49.51 -25.09 23.54
N SER A 456 -49.61 -25.94 22.52
CA SER A 456 -50.78 -25.99 21.63
C SER A 456 -51.81 -27.00 22.15
N LEU A 457 -53.05 -26.53 22.35
CA LEU A 457 -54.19 -27.33 22.80
C LEU A 457 -55.18 -27.69 21.67
N ASP A 458 -55.05 -27.06 20.49
CA ASP A 458 -55.86 -27.35 19.30
C ASP A 458 -54.97 -27.32 18.04
N GLY A 459 -54.84 -28.47 17.38
CA GLY A 459 -53.98 -28.63 16.21
C GLY A 459 -52.48 -28.57 16.52
N ILE A 460 -51.68 -28.57 15.45
CA ILE A 460 -50.21 -28.56 15.52
C ILE A 460 -49.74 -27.12 15.28
N ALA A 461 -49.06 -26.52 16.27
CA ALA A 461 -48.49 -25.19 16.13
C ALA A 461 -47.21 -25.18 15.28
N ASN A 462 -46.88 -24.05 14.67
CA ASN A 462 -45.55 -23.84 14.09
C ASN A 462 -44.73 -22.97 15.05
N VAL A 463 -43.58 -23.46 15.49
CA VAL A 463 -42.71 -22.75 16.43
C VAL A 463 -41.33 -22.62 15.82
N GLY A 464 -40.82 -21.41 15.68
CA GLY A 464 -39.44 -21.20 15.25
C GLY A 464 -38.75 -20.17 16.12
N GLY A 465 -37.43 -20.28 16.26
CA GLY A 465 -36.67 -19.28 17.00
C GLY A 465 -36.98 -17.86 16.54
N ILE A 466 -37.03 -17.62 15.22
CA ILE A 466 -37.35 -16.31 14.63
C ILE A 466 -38.80 -16.25 14.13
N PHE A 467 -39.20 -17.24 13.33
CA PHE A 467 -40.54 -17.31 12.72
C PHE A 467 -41.20 -18.66 12.94
N GLY A 468 -42.45 -18.65 13.35
CA GLY A 468 -43.29 -19.85 13.31
C GLY A 468 -43.53 -20.29 11.87
N TYR A 469 -43.98 -19.36 11.02
CA TYR A 469 -44.26 -19.60 9.60
C TYR A 469 -43.57 -18.58 8.70
N PHE A 470 -42.87 -19.03 7.66
CA PHE A 470 -42.15 -18.17 6.71
C PHE A 470 -42.52 -18.51 5.25
N ASP A 471 -43.13 -17.55 4.56
CA ASP A 471 -43.61 -17.63 3.17
C ASP A 471 -42.97 -16.52 2.32
N GLY A 472 -41.83 -16.84 1.70
CA GLY A 472 -41.11 -15.90 0.83
C GLY A 472 -40.31 -14.83 1.57
N GLY A 473 -39.23 -14.37 0.94
CA GLY A 473 -38.32 -13.36 1.48
C GLY A 473 -36.93 -13.90 1.83
N GLU A 474 -36.17 -13.14 2.61
CA GLU A 474 -34.77 -13.43 2.92
C GLU A 474 -34.47 -13.32 4.42
N ILE A 475 -33.72 -14.29 4.96
CA ILE A 475 -33.14 -14.25 6.31
C ILE A 475 -31.63 -14.39 6.17
N THR A 476 -30.90 -13.29 6.40
CA THR A 476 -29.46 -13.27 6.14
C THR A 476 -28.65 -12.73 7.32
N SER A 477 -27.47 -13.29 7.56
CA SER A 477 -26.59 -12.84 8.64
C SER A 477 -27.29 -12.78 10.00
N THR A 478 -28.16 -13.75 10.28
CA THR A 478 -29.13 -13.66 11.37
C THR A 478 -29.03 -14.88 12.28
N THR A 479 -29.03 -14.66 13.60
CA THR A 479 -28.87 -15.72 14.59
C THR A 479 -29.98 -15.72 15.64
N TYR A 480 -30.39 -16.92 16.03
CA TYR A 480 -31.21 -17.16 17.21
C TYR A 480 -30.40 -17.95 18.25
N GLU A 481 -30.48 -17.52 19.50
CA GLU A 481 -29.97 -18.20 20.67
C GLU A 481 -31.09 -18.33 21.71
N GLY A 482 -31.30 -19.53 22.25
CA GLY A 482 -32.29 -19.74 23.32
C GLY A 482 -32.92 -21.13 23.35
N ASN A 483 -33.76 -21.37 24.34
CA ASN A 483 -34.43 -22.65 24.56
C ASN A 483 -35.86 -22.63 23.98
N ILE A 484 -36.20 -23.65 23.19
CA ILE A 484 -37.54 -23.83 22.63
C ILE A 484 -38.19 -25.05 23.29
N ASN A 485 -39.17 -24.82 24.15
CA ASN A 485 -40.03 -25.84 24.73
C ASN A 485 -41.41 -25.78 24.05
N ALA A 486 -41.80 -26.84 23.34
CA ALA A 486 -43.07 -26.86 22.61
C ALA A 486 -43.88 -28.15 22.85
N THR A 487 -45.21 -28.03 22.82
CA THR A 487 -46.12 -29.18 22.90
C THR A 487 -47.09 -29.18 21.72
N HIS A 488 -47.22 -30.32 21.01
CA HIS A 488 -47.97 -30.45 19.76
C HIS A 488 -47.53 -29.43 18.69
N ALA A 489 -46.25 -29.45 18.30
CA ALA A 489 -45.69 -28.46 17.39
C ALA A 489 -44.79 -29.07 16.28
N ILE A 490 -44.71 -28.34 15.17
CA ILE A 490 -43.62 -28.35 14.21
C ILE A 490 -42.61 -27.31 14.70
N THR A 491 -41.34 -27.69 14.85
CA THR A 491 -40.36 -26.84 15.52
C THR A 491 -39.02 -26.79 14.80
N GLY A 492 -38.53 -25.57 14.56
CA GLY A 492 -37.19 -25.31 14.04
C GLY A 492 -36.44 -24.33 14.94
N GLY A 493 -35.12 -24.49 15.08
CA GLY A 493 -34.35 -23.51 15.86
C GLY A 493 -34.35 -22.11 15.25
N LEU A 494 -34.58 -21.97 13.93
CA LEU A 494 -34.75 -20.67 13.27
C LEU A 494 -36.17 -20.47 12.74
N VAL A 495 -36.68 -21.44 11.96
CA VAL A 495 -38.00 -21.37 11.33
C VAL A 495 -38.78 -22.65 11.60
N GLY A 496 -40.00 -22.54 12.13
CA GLY A 496 -40.86 -23.69 12.34
C GLY A 496 -41.25 -24.34 11.02
N ASN A 497 -41.98 -23.59 10.19
CA ASN A 497 -42.52 -24.04 8.92
C ASN A 497 -42.12 -23.07 7.80
N LEU A 498 -41.24 -23.56 6.91
CA LEU A 498 -40.79 -22.87 5.71
C LEU A 498 -41.58 -23.41 4.51
N SER A 499 -42.66 -22.72 4.16
CA SER A 499 -43.59 -23.14 3.12
C SER A 499 -44.04 -21.94 2.28
N SER A 500 -44.36 -22.18 1.01
CA SER A 500 -44.97 -21.17 0.15
C SER A 500 -46.21 -21.71 -0.55
N ASN A 501 -47.26 -20.90 -0.60
CA ASN A 501 -48.48 -21.20 -1.36
C ASN A 501 -48.48 -20.57 -2.76
N GLU A 502 -47.57 -19.63 -3.02
CA GLU A 502 -47.55 -18.79 -4.23
C GLU A 502 -46.27 -19.00 -5.07
N SER A 503 -45.47 -20.03 -4.77
CA SER A 503 -44.16 -20.28 -5.39
C SER A 503 -43.16 -19.12 -5.18
N THR A 504 -43.27 -18.40 -4.07
CA THR A 504 -42.33 -17.36 -3.65
C THR A 504 -41.00 -17.98 -3.24
N SER A 505 -39.90 -17.31 -3.57
CA SER A 505 -38.55 -17.75 -3.18
C SER A 505 -38.28 -17.40 -1.72
N SER A 506 -37.70 -18.36 -0.99
CA SER A 506 -37.24 -18.15 0.38
C SER A 506 -35.75 -18.41 0.46
N LEU A 507 -34.97 -17.44 0.95
CA LEU A 507 -33.53 -17.59 1.14
C LEU A 507 -33.18 -17.51 2.63
N ILE A 508 -32.42 -18.47 3.13
CA ILE A 508 -31.76 -18.39 4.44
C ILE A 508 -30.25 -18.52 4.19
N ARG A 509 -29.47 -17.50 4.56
CA ARG A 509 -28.03 -17.49 4.25
C ARG A 509 -27.18 -16.87 5.35
N ASN A 510 -26.05 -17.49 5.69
CA ASN A 510 -25.16 -17.01 6.74
C ASN A 510 -25.90 -16.84 8.08
N SER A 511 -26.78 -17.79 8.39
CA SER A 511 -27.69 -17.70 9.53
C SER A 511 -27.58 -18.94 10.39
N GLY A 512 -28.02 -18.87 11.64
CA GLY A 512 -27.96 -20.04 12.50
C GLY A 512 -28.81 -19.98 13.76
N SER A 513 -28.93 -21.14 14.37
CA SER A 513 -29.61 -21.35 15.65
C SER A 513 -28.66 -21.99 16.66
N GLU A 514 -28.85 -21.67 17.94
CA GLU A 514 -28.08 -22.20 19.06
C GLU A 514 -28.93 -22.34 20.32
N GLY A 515 -28.75 -23.43 21.08
CA GLY A 515 -29.50 -23.71 22.30
C GLY A 515 -30.14 -25.10 22.32
N THR A 516 -31.35 -25.19 22.90
CA THR A 516 -32.06 -26.47 23.05
C THR A 516 -33.45 -26.44 22.42
N ILE A 517 -33.89 -27.58 21.88
CA ILE A 517 -35.27 -27.80 21.42
C ILE A 517 -35.82 -29.01 22.16
N ASN A 518 -36.97 -28.84 22.80
CA ASN A 518 -37.70 -29.91 23.48
C ASN A 518 -39.17 -29.91 23.05
N VAL A 519 -39.54 -30.87 22.20
CA VAL A 519 -40.91 -31.02 21.69
C VAL A 519 -41.57 -32.26 22.26
N THR A 520 -42.73 -32.08 22.88
CA THR A 520 -43.56 -33.17 23.42
C THR A 520 -44.92 -33.25 22.74
N GLY A 521 -45.55 -34.43 22.78
CA GLY A 521 -46.85 -34.65 22.12
C GLY A 521 -46.77 -34.57 20.59
N GLY A 522 -47.94 -34.70 19.94
CA GLY A 522 -48.09 -34.60 18.49
C GLY A 522 -47.74 -35.89 17.75
N GLU A 523 -48.75 -36.54 17.17
CA GLU A 523 -48.49 -37.48 16.08
C GLU A 523 -47.96 -36.66 14.90
N GLN A 524 -46.76 -36.99 14.41
CA GLN A 524 -46.08 -36.28 13.32
C GLN A 524 -45.45 -34.91 13.64
N SER A 525 -44.96 -34.69 14.86
CA SER A 525 -44.10 -33.53 15.13
C SER A 525 -42.78 -33.60 14.35
N TYR A 526 -42.52 -32.54 13.60
CA TYR A 526 -41.28 -32.33 12.85
C TYR A 526 -40.37 -31.40 13.63
N VAL A 527 -39.17 -31.87 13.97
CA VAL A 527 -38.22 -31.11 14.80
C VAL A 527 -36.87 -31.05 14.10
N GLY A 528 -36.44 -29.84 13.75
CA GLY A 528 -35.16 -29.58 13.10
C GLY A 528 -34.33 -28.57 13.87
N GLY A 529 -33.01 -28.75 13.93
CA GLY A 529 -32.15 -27.75 14.58
C GLY A 529 -32.22 -26.37 13.92
N LEU A 530 -32.43 -26.26 12.61
CA LEU A 530 -32.66 -24.99 11.91
C LEU A 530 -34.12 -24.83 11.46
N VAL A 531 -34.65 -25.83 10.74
CA VAL A 531 -36.01 -25.77 10.17
C VAL A 531 -36.83 -27.00 10.55
N GLY A 532 -38.04 -26.81 11.08
CA GLY A 532 -38.93 -27.93 11.42
C GLY A 532 -39.44 -28.65 10.17
N TYR A 533 -40.16 -27.90 9.33
CA TYR A 533 -40.73 -28.38 8.07
C TYR A 533 -40.31 -27.48 6.91
N MET A 534 -39.70 -28.07 5.89
CA MET A 534 -39.32 -27.37 4.66
C MET A 534 -40.15 -27.90 3.49
N ASN A 535 -41.08 -27.07 3.00
CA ASN A 535 -42.02 -27.40 1.94
C ASN A 535 -42.19 -26.23 0.97
N ASN A 536 -41.06 -25.77 0.42
CA ASN A 536 -41.03 -24.77 -0.63
C ASN A 536 -39.99 -25.18 -1.69
N ASN A 537 -40.45 -25.38 -2.94
CA ASN A 537 -39.61 -25.74 -4.07
C ASN A 537 -38.57 -24.68 -4.43
N GLN A 538 -38.81 -23.42 -4.07
CA GLN A 538 -37.94 -22.28 -4.32
C GLN A 538 -37.15 -21.87 -3.06
N ALA A 539 -37.18 -22.69 -1.99
CA ALA A 539 -36.36 -22.44 -0.81
C ALA A 539 -34.90 -22.84 -1.04
N SER A 540 -33.99 -21.95 -0.66
CA SER A 540 -32.55 -22.20 -0.57
C SER A 540 -32.03 -21.87 0.82
N ILE A 541 -31.30 -22.80 1.43
CA ILE A 541 -30.52 -22.56 2.65
C ILE A 541 -29.05 -22.72 2.33
N GLU A 542 -28.25 -21.71 2.64
CA GLU A 542 -26.85 -21.62 2.23
C GLU A 542 -25.98 -21.18 3.40
N ALA A 543 -24.79 -21.78 3.54
CA ALA A 543 -23.80 -21.31 4.52
C ALA A 543 -24.43 -21.10 5.90
N SER A 544 -25.22 -22.05 6.41
CA SER A 544 -25.98 -21.88 7.65
C SER A 544 -25.70 -23.00 8.65
N ARG A 545 -25.93 -22.73 9.94
CA ARG A 545 -25.60 -23.67 11.02
C ARG A 545 -26.76 -23.94 11.96
N ALA A 546 -26.81 -25.15 12.50
CA ALA A 546 -27.67 -25.49 13.64
C ALA A 546 -26.81 -26.05 14.78
N LEU A 547 -26.74 -25.33 15.89
CA LEU A 547 -26.04 -25.72 17.11
C LEU A 547 -27.05 -26.06 18.21
N MET A 548 -27.95 -27.02 17.93
CA MET A 548 -29.07 -27.35 18.81
C MET A 548 -28.95 -28.74 19.41
N ASP A 549 -29.23 -28.85 20.71
CA ASP A 549 -29.60 -30.11 21.34
C ASP A 549 -31.10 -30.36 21.12
N VAL A 550 -31.42 -31.42 20.38
CA VAL A 550 -32.78 -31.67 19.89
C VAL A 550 -33.39 -32.90 20.57
N VAL A 551 -34.48 -32.66 21.30
CA VAL A 551 -35.37 -33.66 21.87
C VAL A 551 -36.75 -33.55 21.20
N GLY A 552 -37.25 -34.64 20.63
CA GLY A 552 -38.58 -34.63 19.99
C GLY A 552 -39.20 -36.01 19.82
N THR A 553 -40.31 -36.11 19.09
CA THR A 553 -41.05 -37.38 18.92
C THR A 553 -40.68 -38.13 17.64
N SER A 554 -41.27 -37.82 16.49
CA SER A 554 -41.27 -38.72 15.31
C SER A 554 -40.28 -38.37 14.20
N TYR A 555 -40.10 -37.11 13.81
CA TYR A 555 -39.21 -36.74 12.70
C TYR A 555 -38.17 -35.73 13.18
N LEU A 556 -36.94 -36.19 13.35
CA LEU A 556 -35.89 -35.47 14.05
C LEU A 556 -34.67 -35.26 13.15
N GLY A 557 -34.34 -34.01 12.86
CA GLY A 557 -33.14 -33.65 12.12
C GLY A 557 -32.25 -32.73 12.93
N GLY A 558 -30.94 -32.97 12.91
CA GLY A 558 -29.99 -31.98 13.45
C GLY A 558 -30.08 -30.63 12.72
N PHE A 559 -30.52 -30.61 11.46
CA PHE A 559 -30.72 -29.39 10.66
C PHE A 559 -32.17 -29.21 10.20
N VAL A 560 -32.77 -30.19 9.51
CA VAL A 560 -34.18 -30.15 9.09
C VAL A 560 -34.97 -31.36 9.60
N GLY A 561 -36.10 -31.14 10.26
CA GLY A 561 -36.96 -32.23 10.75
C GLY A 561 -37.55 -33.04 9.59
N TYR A 562 -38.30 -32.36 8.72
CA TYR A 562 -38.88 -32.93 7.50
C TYR A 562 -38.63 -32.00 6.31
N MET A 563 -38.03 -32.54 5.24
CA MET A 563 -37.74 -31.84 3.99
C MET A 563 -38.56 -32.41 2.83
N ALA A 564 -39.60 -31.71 2.39
CA ALA A 564 -40.44 -32.06 1.24
C ALA A 564 -39.86 -31.53 -0.09
N PHE A 565 -39.35 -30.30 -0.07
CA PHE A 565 -38.78 -29.64 -1.24
C PHE A 565 -37.74 -28.61 -0.81
N GLY A 566 -36.80 -28.29 -1.69
CA GLY A 566 -35.87 -27.18 -1.49
C GLY A 566 -34.40 -27.59 -1.65
N GLN A 567 -33.51 -26.65 -1.41
CA GLN A 567 -32.08 -26.84 -1.57
C GLN A 567 -31.34 -26.39 -0.32
N ILE A 568 -30.34 -27.18 0.07
CA ILE A 568 -29.43 -26.85 1.18
C ILE A 568 -27.99 -26.99 0.66
N SER A 569 -27.16 -26.00 0.95
CA SER A 569 -25.75 -26.07 0.60
C SER A 569 -24.86 -25.50 1.69
N ASN A 570 -23.64 -26.02 1.77
CA ASN A 570 -22.59 -25.48 2.63
C ASN A 570 -23.02 -25.27 4.07
N SER A 571 -23.76 -26.21 4.66
CA SER A 571 -24.38 -26.03 5.96
C SER A 571 -24.00 -27.15 6.91
N TYR A 572 -24.05 -26.91 8.22
CA TYR A 572 -23.79 -27.98 9.19
C TYR A 572 -24.74 -27.98 10.38
N ALA A 573 -24.88 -29.15 10.99
CA ALA A 573 -25.55 -29.34 12.26
C ALA A 573 -24.58 -29.94 13.29
N ARG A 574 -24.68 -29.49 14.55
CA ARG A 574 -23.90 -30.02 15.67
C ARG A 574 -24.72 -29.93 16.97
N GLY A 575 -24.59 -30.93 17.82
CA GLY A 575 -25.37 -31.06 19.06
C GLY A 575 -25.73 -32.51 19.34
N THR A 576 -26.77 -32.72 20.15
CA THR A 576 -27.31 -34.04 20.48
C THR A 576 -28.69 -34.26 19.87
N LEU A 577 -29.02 -35.52 19.57
CA LEU A 577 -30.32 -35.92 19.04
C LEU A 577 -30.92 -37.03 19.91
N LEU A 578 -32.11 -36.78 20.46
CA LEU A 578 -32.84 -37.71 21.32
C LEU A 578 -34.32 -37.79 20.90
N THR A 579 -34.88 -39.00 20.93
CA THR A 579 -36.31 -39.24 20.67
C THR A 579 -37.07 -39.63 21.93
N LEU A 580 -38.32 -39.16 22.03
CA LEU A 580 -39.31 -39.54 23.03
C LEU A 580 -40.33 -40.57 22.50
N SER A 581 -40.27 -40.90 21.20
CA SER A 581 -41.16 -41.88 20.56
C SER A 581 -40.58 -43.30 20.69
N GLU A 582 -41.46 -44.29 20.81
CA GLU A 582 -41.08 -45.72 20.81
C GLU A 582 -41.45 -46.45 19.51
N THR A 583 -42.31 -45.86 18.68
CA THR A 583 -42.97 -46.57 17.56
C THR A 583 -42.57 -46.04 16.18
N LEU A 584 -42.70 -44.73 15.95
CA LEU A 584 -42.37 -44.05 14.70
C LEU A 584 -41.22 -43.08 14.97
N ILE A 585 -40.06 -43.34 14.37
CA ILE A 585 -38.83 -42.55 14.54
C ILE A 585 -38.12 -42.46 13.20
N HIS A 586 -38.04 -41.26 12.63
CA HIS A 586 -37.20 -40.93 11.49
C HIS A 586 -36.19 -39.88 11.95
N ALA A 587 -34.98 -40.33 12.28
CA ALA A 587 -33.97 -39.49 12.90
C ALA A 587 -32.69 -39.44 12.07
N GLY A 588 -32.26 -38.24 11.70
CA GLY A 588 -31.03 -38.01 10.95
C GLY A 588 -30.17 -36.94 11.59
N GLY A 589 -28.85 -37.14 11.59
CA GLY A 589 -27.91 -36.12 12.08
C GLY A 589 -28.01 -34.78 11.31
N PHE A 590 -28.52 -34.79 10.08
CA PHE A 590 -28.83 -33.58 9.31
C PHE A 590 -30.33 -33.47 9.01
N VAL A 591 -30.93 -34.48 8.37
CA VAL A 591 -32.36 -34.48 7.99
C VAL A 591 -33.10 -35.66 8.59
N GLY A 592 -34.20 -35.42 9.32
CA GLY A 592 -35.03 -36.51 9.86
C GLY A 592 -35.68 -37.34 8.76
N ARG A 593 -36.43 -36.70 7.88
CA ARG A 593 -36.99 -37.33 6.67
C ARG A 593 -36.92 -36.38 5.49
N LEU A 594 -36.45 -36.91 4.37
CA LEU A 594 -36.48 -36.25 3.08
C LEU A 594 -37.52 -36.96 2.21
N GLU A 595 -38.49 -36.25 1.63
CA GLU A 595 -39.43 -36.77 0.63
C GLU A 595 -39.60 -35.74 -0.49
N GLY A 596 -39.99 -36.14 -1.70
CA GLY A 596 -40.25 -35.21 -2.80
C GLY A 596 -39.16 -35.14 -3.88
N TYR A 597 -39.53 -34.59 -5.04
CA TYR A 597 -38.80 -34.74 -6.30
C TYR A 597 -37.72 -33.68 -6.56
N ASN A 598 -37.66 -32.61 -5.77
CA ASN A 598 -36.78 -31.46 -6.00
C ASN A 598 -36.00 -31.09 -4.73
N ASN A 599 -35.38 -32.10 -4.13
CA ASN A 599 -34.50 -31.92 -2.97
C ASN A 599 -33.04 -32.05 -3.41
N LYS A 600 -32.23 -31.10 -2.97
CA LYS A 600 -30.77 -31.16 -3.14
C LYS A 600 -30.07 -30.70 -1.88
N ILE A 601 -29.14 -31.50 -1.39
CA ILE A 601 -28.27 -31.17 -0.27
C ILE A 601 -26.83 -31.32 -0.75
N SER A 602 -26.02 -30.27 -0.58
CA SER A 602 -24.64 -30.29 -1.07
C SER A 602 -23.64 -29.70 -0.08
N SER A 603 -22.42 -30.24 -0.07
CA SER A 603 -21.30 -29.71 0.73
C SER A 603 -21.69 -29.46 2.19
N SER A 604 -22.47 -30.36 2.80
CA SER A 604 -23.04 -30.16 4.14
C SER A 604 -22.61 -31.25 5.11
N ILE A 605 -22.51 -30.92 6.41
CA ILE A 605 -21.88 -31.77 7.43
C ILE A 605 -22.82 -32.02 8.61
N ALA A 606 -23.01 -33.28 9.00
CA ALA A 606 -23.67 -33.67 10.24
C ALA A 606 -22.65 -34.02 11.32
N MET A 607 -22.61 -33.27 12.41
CA MET A 607 -21.74 -33.48 13.58
C MET A 607 -22.58 -33.70 14.84
N MET A 608 -23.58 -34.57 14.74
CA MET A 608 -24.51 -34.86 15.84
C MET A 608 -24.09 -36.10 16.63
N ILE A 609 -24.25 -36.05 17.95
CA ILE A 609 -24.27 -37.22 18.81
C ILE A 609 -25.70 -37.77 18.82
N ILE A 610 -25.91 -38.96 18.27
CA ILE A 610 -27.24 -39.56 18.14
C ILE A 610 -27.46 -40.61 19.24
N ASN A 611 -28.33 -40.29 20.20
CA ASN A 611 -28.62 -41.12 21.37
C ASN A 611 -29.97 -41.85 21.23
N ILE A 612 -30.13 -42.63 20.15
CA ILE A 612 -31.37 -43.36 19.85
C ILE A 612 -31.09 -44.85 19.83
N THR A 613 -31.71 -45.60 20.74
CA THR A 613 -31.48 -47.06 20.88
C THR A 613 -32.72 -47.88 20.50
N GLN A 614 -33.82 -47.23 20.18
CA GLN A 614 -35.08 -47.85 19.80
C GLN A 614 -34.91 -48.65 18.50
N THR A 615 -35.70 -49.71 18.34
CA THR A 615 -35.73 -50.56 17.15
C THR A 615 -37.17 -50.90 16.81
N GLY A 616 -37.52 -50.93 15.53
CA GLY A 616 -38.87 -51.26 15.10
C GLY A 616 -39.04 -51.12 13.59
N GLN A 617 -40.21 -51.52 13.07
CA GLN A 617 -40.51 -51.47 11.63
C GLN A 617 -40.47 -50.04 11.07
N TYR A 618 -40.78 -49.03 11.90
CA TYR A 618 -40.83 -47.61 11.52
C TYR A 618 -39.76 -46.79 12.24
N VAL A 619 -38.67 -47.44 12.66
CA VAL A 619 -37.52 -46.78 13.30
C VAL A 619 -36.36 -46.76 12.31
N PHE A 620 -36.09 -45.58 11.76
CA PHE A 620 -35.02 -45.32 10.82
C PHE A 620 -34.11 -44.23 11.38
N VAL A 621 -32.89 -44.62 11.73
CA VAL A 621 -31.88 -43.75 12.33
C VAL A 621 -30.63 -43.76 11.46
N GLY A 622 -30.25 -42.60 10.93
CA GLY A 622 -29.04 -42.45 10.12
C GLY A 622 -28.16 -41.31 10.62
N SER A 623 -26.85 -41.45 10.45
CA SER A 623 -25.88 -40.44 10.86
C SER A 623 -26.01 -39.13 10.09
N PHE A 624 -26.59 -39.15 8.89
CA PHE A 624 -26.92 -37.95 8.12
C PHE A 624 -28.42 -37.80 7.87
N SER A 625 -29.09 -38.83 7.34
CA SER A 625 -30.53 -38.79 7.06
C SER A 625 -31.27 -39.95 7.72
N GLY A 626 -32.41 -39.70 8.37
CA GLY A 626 -33.24 -40.78 8.92
C GLY A 626 -33.89 -41.59 7.80
N VAL A 627 -34.65 -40.92 6.92
CA VAL A 627 -35.24 -41.56 5.75
C VAL A 627 -34.97 -40.76 4.49
N THR A 628 -34.51 -41.46 3.45
CA THR A 628 -34.50 -40.97 2.06
C THR A 628 -35.16 -42.01 1.15
N PRO A 629 -36.24 -41.69 0.41
CA PRO A 629 -36.90 -42.61 -0.51
C PRO A 629 -35.97 -43.20 -1.57
N GLY A 630 -36.21 -44.46 -1.93
CA GLY A 630 -35.59 -45.12 -3.08
C GLY A 630 -36.19 -44.68 -4.42
N GLY A 631 -35.59 -45.16 -5.52
CA GLY A 631 -36.13 -45.03 -6.88
C GLY A 631 -35.20 -44.37 -7.91
N SER A 632 -35.53 -44.56 -9.19
CA SER A 632 -34.72 -44.16 -10.37
C SER A 632 -34.89 -42.69 -10.78
N TYR A 633 -34.99 -41.77 -9.82
CA TYR A 633 -35.11 -40.34 -10.12
C TYR A 633 -33.79 -39.79 -10.66
N GLY A 634 -33.86 -39.03 -11.77
CA GLY A 634 -32.71 -38.40 -12.40
C GLY A 634 -32.18 -37.25 -11.55
N GLY A 635 -31.03 -37.45 -10.91
CA GLY A 635 -30.36 -36.45 -10.08
C GLY A 635 -29.76 -37.06 -8.81
N ASN A 636 -28.64 -36.48 -8.34
CA ASN A 636 -28.06 -36.79 -7.03
C ASN A 636 -28.75 -35.91 -5.97
N ILE A 637 -29.41 -36.53 -4.98
CA ILE A 637 -30.03 -35.82 -3.85
C ILE A 637 -28.94 -35.21 -2.97
N TYR A 638 -27.91 -36.01 -2.67
CA TYR A 638 -26.76 -35.59 -1.90
C TYR A 638 -25.55 -35.45 -2.80
N ASP A 639 -24.75 -34.41 -2.58
CA ASP A 639 -23.49 -34.19 -3.27
C ASP A 639 -22.45 -33.69 -2.27
N ASN A 640 -21.30 -34.34 -2.18
CA ASN A 640 -20.22 -33.92 -1.27
C ASN A 640 -20.68 -33.70 0.19
N CYS A 641 -21.56 -34.57 0.71
CA CYS A 641 -22.10 -34.48 2.08
C CYS A 641 -21.34 -35.40 3.03
N PHE A 642 -21.25 -35.00 4.30
CA PHE A 642 -20.44 -35.71 5.29
C PHE A 642 -21.16 -35.88 6.61
N TYR A 643 -20.82 -36.94 7.34
CA TYR A 643 -21.16 -37.05 8.77
C TYR A 643 -19.94 -37.45 9.59
N ASP A 644 -19.89 -37.00 10.83
CA ASP A 644 -18.88 -37.39 11.80
C ASP A 644 -19.16 -38.80 12.33
N ASN A 645 -18.40 -39.78 11.84
CA ASN A 645 -18.54 -41.18 12.22
C ASN A 645 -17.85 -41.54 13.55
N THR A 646 -17.17 -40.57 14.17
CA THR A 646 -16.67 -40.67 15.55
C THR A 646 -17.76 -40.30 16.55
N LEU A 647 -18.70 -39.41 16.17
CA LEU A 647 -19.85 -39.01 17.00
C LEU A 647 -21.07 -39.91 16.83
N SER A 648 -21.27 -40.49 15.65
CA SER A 648 -22.40 -41.38 15.34
C SER A 648 -21.97 -42.61 14.55
N ASN A 649 -22.31 -43.79 15.05
CA ASN A 649 -21.96 -45.08 14.44
C ASN A 649 -23.07 -45.67 13.55
N PHE A 650 -24.16 -44.93 13.29
CA PHE A 650 -25.21 -45.37 12.37
C PHE A 650 -24.74 -45.31 10.91
N ASP A 651 -25.43 -46.03 10.01
CA ASP A 651 -25.24 -45.84 8.58
C ASP A 651 -25.57 -44.39 8.19
N ARG A 652 -25.08 -43.93 7.03
CA ARG A 652 -25.35 -42.59 6.51
C ARG A 652 -26.85 -42.31 6.37
N ILE A 653 -27.65 -43.34 6.07
CA ILE A 653 -29.12 -43.27 6.03
C ILE A 653 -29.77 -44.35 6.92
N GLY A 654 -30.93 -44.05 7.50
CA GLY A 654 -31.63 -45.00 8.38
C GLY A 654 -32.38 -46.12 7.64
N ASN A 655 -32.79 -45.91 6.38
CA ASN A 655 -33.54 -46.89 5.58
C ASN A 655 -32.67 -47.60 4.51
N THR A 656 -31.50 -48.12 4.91
CA THR A 656 -30.45 -48.65 4.01
C THR A 656 -30.90 -49.69 2.97
N SER A 657 -31.96 -50.47 3.24
CA SER A 657 -32.47 -51.51 2.35
C SER A 657 -33.25 -50.99 1.15
N SER A 658 -33.76 -49.76 1.23
CA SER A 658 -34.68 -49.19 0.25
C SER A 658 -34.36 -47.74 -0.13
N GLY A 659 -33.49 -47.07 0.63
CA GLY A 659 -33.20 -45.67 0.48
C GLY A 659 -31.97 -45.37 -0.37
N ARG A 660 -31.75 -44.07 -0.60
CA ARG A 660 -30.61 -43.55 -1.35
C ARG A 660 -29.76 -42.66 -0.45
N GLY A 661 -28.48 -42.97 -0.35
CA GLY A 661 -27.50 -42.17 0.41
C GLY A 661 -26.24 -41.86 -0.38
N ASP A 662 -26.27 -42.03 -1.71
CA ASP A 662 -25.12 -41.76 -2.57
C ASP A 662 -24.79 -40.27 -2.52
N GLY A 663 -23.49 -39.94 -2.37
CA GLY A 663 -23.02 -38.58 -2.14
C GLY A 663 -22.83 -38.22 -0.66
N ILE A 664 -23.18 -39.11 0.28
CA ILE A 664 -22.87 -38.96 1.72
C ILE A 664 -21.70 -39.87 2.11
N SER A 665 -20.69 -39.31 2.78
CA SER A 665 -19.51 -40.04 3.26
C SER A 665 -19.30 -39.87 4.77
N GLY A 666 -19.00 -40.97 5.47
CA GLY A 666 -18.57 -40.90 6.87
C GLY A 666 -17.10 -40.50 6.97
N LYS A 667 -16.80 -39.60 7.90
CA LYS A 667 -15.45 -39.11 8.20
C LYS A 667 -15.27 -39.02 9.70
N THR A 668 -14.08 -39.33 10.20
CA THR A 668 -13.74 -39.04 11.59
C THR A 668 -13.66 -37.53 11.81
N SER A 669 -13.75 -37.06 13.06
CA SER A 669 -13.63 -35.63 13.39
C SER A 669 -12.32 -35.03 12.86
N ALA A 670 -11.23 -35.80 12.87
CA ALA A 670 -9.95 -35.38 12.32
C ALA A 670 -9.98 -35.28 10.78
N GLU A 671 -10.55 -36.27 10.08
CA GLU A 671 -10.64 -36.24 8.61
C GLU A 671 -11.55 -35.13 8.09
N LEU A 672 -12.55 -34.70 8.87
CA LEU A 672 -13.42 -33.56 8.52
C LEU A 672 -12.63 -32.23 8.39
N LEU A 673 -11.53 -32.08 9.14
CA LEU A 673 -10.64 -30.91 9.08
C LEU A 673 -9.69 -30.93 7.88
N GLU A 674 -9.61 -32.05 7.17
CA GLU A 674 -8.71 -32.25 6.02
C GLU A 674 -9.47 -32.28 4.66
N LEU A 675 -10.75 -31.86 4.66
CA LEU A 675 -11.61 -31.90 3.48
C LEU A 675 -11.25 -30.84 2.41
N ASN A 676 -10.44 -31.23 1.42
CA ASN A 676 -10.11 -30.38 0.28
C ASN A 676 -11.26 -30.15 -0.72
N SER A 677 -12.41 -30.83 -0.55
CA SER A 677 -13.57 -30.69 -1.44
C SER A 677 -14.54 -29.59 -1.02
N LEU A 678 -14.32 -28.94 0.12
CA LEU A 678 -15.11 -27.81 0.59
C LEU A 678 -14.44 -26.49 0.17
N ASN A 679 -15.24 -25.49 -0.19
CA ASN A 679 -14.75 -24.18 -0.63
C ASN A 679 -14.17 -23.40 0.57
N ASP A 680 -12.90 -23.03 0.51
CA ASP A 680 -12.18 -22.28 1.54
C ASP A 680 -12.67 -20.83 1.70
N ALA A 681 -13.39 -20.29 0.71
CA ALA A 681 -14.11 -19.03 0.82
C ALA A 681 -15.40 -19.13 1.66
N ILE A 682 -15.83 -20.34 2.02
CA ILE A 682 -17.06 -20.58 2.81
C ILE A 682 -16.76 -21.34 4.11
N TRP A 683 -15.81 -22.27 4.09
CA TRP A 683 -15.49 -23.14 5.22
C TRP A 683 -14.15 -22.79 5.84
N VAL A 684 -14.10 -22.85 7.16
CA VAL A 684 -12.87 -22.83 7.95
C VAL A 684 -12.70 -24.21 8.56
N LEU A 685 -11.63 -24.90 8.15
CA LEU A 685 -11.33 -26.28 8.54
C LEU A 685 -10.18 -26.37 9.55
N THR A 686 -9.93 -25.29 10.28
CA THR A 686 -8.94 -25.22 11.36
C THR A 686 -9.65 -25.26 12.71
N GLY A 687 -8.97 -25.74 13.75
CA GLY A 687 -9.55 -25.84 15.10
C GLY A 687 -10.05 -27.25 15.44
N SER A 688 -11.15 -27.33 16.21
CA SER A 688 -11.69 -28.60 16.73
C SER A 688 -12.72 -29.28 15.84
N HIS A 689 -13.38 -28.53 14.95
CA HIS A 689 -14.34 -29.03 13.96
C HIS A 689 -14.49 -28.02 12.83
N PRO A 690 -15.00 -28.41 11.65
CA PRO A 690 -15.37 -27.48 10.59
C PRO A 690 -16.38 -26.43 11.08
N ILE A 691 -16.20 -25.18 10.65
CA ILE A 691 -17.14 -24.07 10.83
C ILE A 691 -17.26 -23.28 9.53
N LEU A 692 -18.20 -22.35 9.47
CA LEU A 692 -18.39 -21.45 8.34
C LEU A 692 -17.59 -20.16 8.54
N LEU A 693 -17.06 -19.61 7.46
CA LEU A 693 -16.18 -18.45 7.49
C LEU A 693 -16.85 -17.21 8.10
N TRP A 694 -18.15 -17.02 7.85
CA TRP A 694 -18.89 -15.88 8.41
C TRP A 694 -18.98 -15.92 9.94
N GLU A 695 -18.74 -17.08 10.58
CA GLU A 695 -18.72 -17.19 12.03
C GLU A 695 -17.44 -16.61 12.67
N THR A 696 -16.44 -16.27 11.84
CA THR A 696 -15.14 -15.76 12.30
C THR A 696 -14.99 -14.24 12.17
N ILE A 697 -16.02 -13.56 11.65
CA ILE A 697 -16.06 -12.15 11.30
C ILE A 697 -17.09 -11.47 12.21
#